data_AF-A0A7W1B2A0-F1
#
_entry.id   AF-A0A7W1B2A0-F1
#
_cell.length_a   1.000
_cell.length_b   1.000
_cell.length_c   1.000
_cell.angle_alpha   90.00
_cell.angle_beta   90.00
_cell.angle_gamma   90.00
#
_symmetry.space_group_name_H-M   'P 1'
#
loop_
_entity.id
_entity.type
_entity.pdbx_description
1 polymer ?
#
loop_
_entity_poly.entity_id
_entity_poly.type
_entity_poly.pdbx_seq_one_letter_code
_entity_poly.pdbx_strand_id
1 'polypeptide(L)'
;MPLEVTFRPTRGSLPRLRFGRSYRMRARLVDMAGRSVPVNFLEPSHVTAFSTFFRWEPVPAPVVVPRRPFTEGESLLRMVIRSTLDVHTEEYAQLPRISALSGHTRYDLAYRALNERHLTAPIGSQQLAELHGRFDDAVRESSSAAERDAQFAIATLSAGSLLSPADAGMITDGKTPPRPVVLELDEFGRVVPHANLQGPGEYVLHDVDQLSLPYLPDPLAFAASFTALPGDAGTRVLEWPSGGDWFDRKPVLLRIEEGSGVPEWDPAARLLRVLLPQAEHASVHLSSVLPKEELPLMGVWMLEREPFRQAQEEDALLGRHWMLTPWLTLDLVHAVEKPLAPPVIHVADPPVYNSAVHRFPGETFASLTGTIAVHAKSTGRLDVDSVWTEPIDDVTKPAPDTHPGQAHVGDFLLDATEDDCRIGRTEYAPQPGRPPTHLVRHEFGDTLHRWVDYTATATTRFREYFPLEITDRTVGGDLTIHVGPTQRLNVPSSHRPDPPQVEYIVPTWTWEERTVVGARARLGGGFGALSPTTVRKRVGGGLRVYLSRPWYSSGADELLGVVVRQQPWLTLPIDRRTGLLVSVEAGQAADLAAERILAAGLASGRGSSRLRPAERLLARTESASAPKVAVLSRSTPAEDAQLTAHLAVLEGVGEAQENAAAASRSHNLTGILDTIGGQLGAAGPFVTRWGADPAWASPATARGPYIHQFALRSAVGTGISLPGQAEPAVVVGHTPVFDAARGLWYCDLQLDAGTAYQPFVDLALVRYQPHSIPGYHASSVVQPGFTQLVPDRTAAMTPLLGSASLAVSLRGPSGYNALGTTYLFGSSDAVLTDASREVVAQVQTRPTGGDDLDWQPLGAEVRLHASGDTLADIRWNATVPTPDRAEGTETRLVVCEFELFETDTSQAETWITRPAGGFGESLRKPAGRRLVFASEFAL
;
A
#
# COMPACT_ATOMS: atom_id res chain seq x y z
N MET A 1 -97.80 1.44 -8.26
CA MET A 1 -96.48 0.80 -8.48
C MET A 1 -95.76 1.57 -9.57
N PRO A 2 -94.48 1.94 -9.40
CA PRO A 2 -93.69 2.45 -10.51
C PRO A 2 -93.50 1.32 -11.54
N LEU A 3 -93.81 1.60 -12.81
CA LEU A 3 -93.64 0.68 -13.92
C LEU A 3 -92.16 0.68 -14.30
N GLU A 4 -91.43 -0.38 -13.97
CA GLU A 4 -90.05 -0.57 -14.44
C GLU A 4 -90.08 -1.17 -15.85
N VAL A 5 -89.58 -0.42 -16.84
CA VAL A 5 -89.58 -0.85 -18.24
C VAL A 5 -88.15 -0.94 -18.75
N THR A 6 -87.77 -2.12 -19.23
CA THR A 6 -86.47 -2.36 -19.86
C THR A 6 -86.64 -2.39 -21.39
N PHE A 7 -85.96 -1.51 -22.11
CA PHE A 7 -85.99 -1.49 -23.57
C PHE A 7 -84.78 -2.22 -24.14
N ARG A 8 -84.99 -3.10 -25.12
CA ARG A 8 -83.92 -3.70 -25.93
C ARG A 8 -84.10 -3.28 -27.38
N PRO A 9 -83.08 -2.68 -28.03
CA PRO A 9 -83.18 -2.32 -29.44
C PRO A 9 -83.27 -3.59 -30.31
N THR A 10 -83.95 -3.48 -31.46
CA THR A 10 -83.99 -4.55 -32.45
C THR A 10 -82.58 -4.89 -32.94
N ARG A 11 -82.26 -6.18 -33.05
CA ARG A 11 -80.92 -6.61 -33.50
C ARG A 11 -80.62 -6.00 -34.88
N GLY A 12 -79.45 -5.37 -35.00
CA GLY A 12 -79.01 -4.74 -36.25
C GLY A 12 -79.59 -3.34 -36.54
N SER A 13 -80.43 -2.78 -35.65
CA SER A 13 -81.05 -1.46 -35.89
C SER A 13 -80.21 -0.27 -35.45
N LEU A 14 -79.05 -0.50 -34.82
CA LEU A 14 -78.11 0.55 -34.39
C LEU A 14 -76.82 0.48 -35.22
N PRO A 15 -76.17 1.63 -35.48
CA PRO A 15 -74.89 1.65 -36.17
C PRO A 15 -73.83 0.91 -35.35
N ARG A 16 -72.90 0.24 -36.03
CA ARG A 16 -71.73 -0.36 -35.37
C ARG A 16 -70.83 0.76 -34.82
N LEU A 17 -70.34 0.57 -33.60
CA LEU A 17 -69.36 1.46 -33.00
C LEU A 17 -68.00 1.30 -33.69
N ARG A 18 -67.29 2.41 -33.84
CA ARG A 18 -65.97 2.51 -34.48
C ARG A 18 -65.17 3.56 -33.74
N PHE A 19 -63.88 3.28 -33.52
CA PHE A 19 -63.02 4.23 -32.82
C PHE A 19 -62.91 5.54 -33.61
N GLY A 20 -62.91 6.66 -32.89
CA GLY A 20 -62.83 8.01 -33.46
C GLY A 20 -64.11 8.53 -34.09
N ARG A 21 -65.15 7.69 -34.28
CA ARG A 21 -66.46 8.16 -34.77
C ARG A 21 -67.28 8.74 -33.61
N SER A 22 -67.90 9.90 -33.87
CA SER A 22 -68.83 10.53 -32.95
C SER A 22 -70.26 10.11 -33.26
N TYR A 23 -70.97 9.65 -32.23
CA TYR A 23 -72.35 9.21 -32.32
C TYR A 23 -73.25 10.14 -31.51
N ARG A 24 -74.48 10.31 -31.98
CA ARG A 24 -75.56 10.92 -31.21
C ARG A 24 -76.84 10.17 -31.51
N MET A 25 -77.71 10.04 -30.52
CA MET A 25 -78.92 9.27 -30.64
C MET A 25 -80.12 10.21 -30.61
N ARG A 26 -81.15 9.81 -31.35
CA ARG A 26 -82.51 10.30 -31.18
C ARG A 26 -83.41 9.12 -30.82
N ALA A 27 -84.11 9.22 -29.70
CA ALA A 27 -85.07 8.22 -29.26
C ALA A 27 -86.48 8.83 -29.27
N ARG A 28 -87.49 8.00 -29.52
CA ARG A 28 -88.91 8.37 -29.34
C ARG A 28 -89.57 7.33 -28.44
N LEU A 29 -90.39 7.79 -27.50
CA LEU A 29 -91.14 6.91 -26.62
C LEU A 29 -92.45 6.50 -27.32
N VAL A 30 -92.78 5.22 -27.23
CA VAL A 30 -94.03 4.66 -27.75
C VAL A 30 -94.82 4.15 -26.55
N ASP A 31 -96.10 4.49 -26.47
CA ASP A 31 -96.97 3.97 -25.42
C ASP A 31 -97.29 2.48 -25.61
N MET A 32 -97.89 1.84 -24.60
CA MET A 32 -98.23 0.41 -24.65
C MET A 32 -99.29 0.05 -25.71
N ALA A 33 -100.03 1.05 -26.22
CA ALA A 33 -101.00 0.87 -27.29
C ALA A 33 -100.38 1.09 -28.69
N GLY A 34 -99.06 1.25 -28.77
CA GLY A 34 -98.33 1.46 -30.02
C GLY A 34 -98.41 2.89 -30.56
N ARG A 35 -98.92 3.85 -29.77
CA ARG A 35 -98.99 5.26 -30.18
C ARG A 35 -97.65 5.94 -29.90
N SER A 36 -97.15 6.62 -30.92
CA SER A 36 -95.90 7.39 -30.88
C SER A 36 -96.19 8.80 -31.40
N VAL A 37 -95.36 9.76 -31.02
CA VAL A 37 -95.30 11.06 -31.71
C VAL A 37 -95.02 10.79 -33.21
N PRO A 38 -95.85 11.30 -34.16
CA PRO A 38 -95.62 11.08 -35.58
C PRO A 38 -94.31 11.74 -36.02
N VAL A 39 -93.64 11.16 -37.03
CA VAL A 39 -92.30 11.59 -37.49
C VAL A 39 -92.26 13.07 -37.85
N ASN A 40 -93.37 13.65 -38.29
CA ASN A 40 -93.46 15.06 -38.71
C ASN A 40 -93.55 16.04 -37.53
N PHE A 41 -93.78 15.56 -36.30
CA PHE A 41 -93.82 16.36 -35.06
C PHE A 41 -92.52 16.24 -34.23
N LEU A 42 -91.50 15.63 -34.82
CA LEU A 42 -90.22 15.38 -34.18
C LEU A 42 -89.31 16.62 -34.26
N GLU A 43 -89.16 17.38 -33.16
CA GLU A 43 -88.27 18.55 -33.10
C GLU A 43 -86.78 18.20 -33.35
N PRO A 44 -86.08 18.81 -34.33
CA PRO A 44 -84.69 18.48 -34.64
C PRO A 44 -83.69 18.64 -33.47
N SER A 45 -84.04 19.43 -32.46
CA SER A 45 -83.30 19.67 -31.22
C SER A 45 -83.27 18.47 -30.27
N HIS A 46 -84.22 17.52 -30.37
CA HIS A 46 -84.29 16.33 -29.52
C HIS A 46 -83.29 15.25 -29.92
N VAL A 47 -82.01 15.58 -29.77
CA VAL A 47 -80.87 14.71 -30.04
C VAL A 47 -79.89 14.80 -28.87
N THR A 48 -79.21 13.71 -28.55
CA THR A 48 -78.13 13.75 -27.54
C THR A 48 -76.96 14.59 -28.03
N ALA A 49 -76.10 15.03 -27.11
CA ALA A 49 -74.78 15.52 -27.48
C ALA A 49 -73.99 14.45 -28.25
N PHE A 50 -73.03 14.87 -29.06
CA PHE A 50 -72.08 13.95 -29.68
C PHE A 50 -71.23 13.30 -28.59
N SER A 51 -71.07 11.98 -28.68
CA SER A 51 -70.15 11.21 -27.87
C SER A 51 -69.23 10.44 -28.82
N THR A 52 -67.92 10.64 -28.67
CA THR A 52 -66.91 9.94 -29.47
C THR A 52 -66.59 8.60 -28.83
N PHE A 53 -66.61 7.55 -29.64
CA PHE A 53 -66.22 6.22 -29.18
C PHE A 53 -64.69 6.09 -29.25
N PHE A 54 -64.04 5.97 -28.10
CA PHE A 54 -62.58 5.89 -27.97
C PHE A 54 -62.11 4.48 -27.60
N ARG A 55 -60.85 4.18 -27.93
CA ARG A 55 -60.15 2.99 -27.46
C ARG A 55 -59.61 3.23 -26.05
N TRP A 56 -59.94 2.37 -25.11
CA TRP A 56 -59.48 2.47 -23.72
C TRP A 56 -58.41 1.43 -23.38
N GLU A 57 -58.32 0.34 -24.14
CA GLU A 57 -57.22 -0.61 -23.95
C GLU A 57 -55.91 -0.03 -24.49
N PRO A 58 -54.79 -0.11 -23.73
CA PRO A 58 -53.48 0.28 -24.24
C PRO A 58 -53.04 -0.62 -25.40
N VAL A 59 -52.02 -0.20 -26.13
CA VAL A 59 -51.32 -1.04 -27.12
C VAL A 59 -50.26 -1.85 -26.37
N PRO A 60 -50.36 -3.19 -26.33
CA PRO A 60 -49.40 -4.02 -25.58
C PRO A 60 -47.97 -3.88 -26.12
N ALA A 61 -46.97 -4.19 -25.30
CA ALA A 61 -45.59 -4.30 -25.76
C ALA A 61 -45.42 -5.40 -26.83
N PRO A 62 -44.40 -5.29 -27.70
CA PRO A 62 -44.00 -6.36 -28.61
C PRO A 62 -43.82 -7.70 -27.89
N VAL A 63 -44.21 -8.80 -28.53
CA VAL A 63 -44.08 -10.13 -27.95
C VAL A 63 -42.68 -10.66 -28.21
N VAL A 64 -42.00 -11.08 -27.14
CA VAL A 64 -40.68 -11.70 -27.19
C VAL A 64 -40.85 -13.21 -27.29
N VAL A 65 -40.13 -13.82 -28.23
CA VAL A 65 -40.27 -15.25 -28.54
C VAL A 65 -38.88 -15.91 -28.47
N PRO A 66 -38.76 -17.04 -27.74
CA PRO A 66 -37.49 -17.71 -27.58
C PRO A 66 -37.11 -18.47 -28.87
N ARG A 67 -35.87 -18.27 -29.32
CA ARG A 67 -35.30 -19.01 -30.45
C ARG A 67 -34.61 -20.31 -30.00
N ARG A 68 -33.99 -20.28 -28.82
CA ARG A 68 -33.18 -21.37 -28.26
C ARG A 68 -33.53 -21.64 -26.80
N PRO A 69 -33.21 -22.84 -26.25
CA PRO A 69 -33.36 -23.11 -24.83
C PRO A 69 -32.54 -22.15 -23.96
N PHE A 70 -33.06 -21.81 -22.79
CA PHE A 70 -32.39 -20.96 -21.80
C PHE A 70 -31.33 -21.75 -21.01
N THR A 71 -30.21 -21.10 -20.73
CA THR A 71 -29.10 -21.61 -19.88
C THR A 71 -29.02 -20.82 -18.55
N GLU A 72 -27.98 -21.00 -17.74
CA GLU A 72 -27.88 -20.42 -16.38
C GLU A 72 -28.06 -18.90 -16.35
N GLY A 73 -29.06 -18.41 -15.65
CA GLY A 73 -29.34 -16.97 -15.57
C GLY A 73 -29.97 -16.38 -16.82
N GLU A 74 -30.31 -17.17 -17.85
CA GLU A 74 -31.12 -16.72 -18.98
C GLU A 74 -32.62 -16.88 -18.70
N SER A 75 -33.44 -16.02 -19.30
CA SER A 75 -34.89 -16.16 -19.31
C SER A 75 -35.46 -15.59 -20.61
N LEU A 76 -36.80 -15.54 -20.73
CA LEU A 76 -37.43 -14.93 -21.89
C LEU A 76 -37.05 -13.46 -22.07
N LEU A 77 -36.99 -12.71 -20.97
CA LEU A 77 -36.69 -11.28 -20.93
C LEU A 77 -35.24 -10.98 -20.51
N ARG A 78 -34.42 -12.01 -20.27
CA ARG A 78 -33.00 -11.87 -19.92
C ARG A 78 -32.13 -12.62 -20.92
N MET A 79 -31.37 -11.86 -21.71
CA MET A 79 -30.46 -12.37 -22.72
C MET A 79 -29.04 -12.27 -22.20
N VAL A 80 -28.30 -13.38 -22.22
CA VAL A 80 -26.96 -13.47 -21.63
C VAL A 80 -25.97 -13.96 -22.69
N ILE A 81 -24.83 -13.27 -22.78
CA ILE A 81 -23.60 -13.78 -23.41
C ILE A 81 -22.51 -13.88 -22.35
N ARG A 82 -21.59 -14.84 -22.50
CA ARG A 82 -20.60 -15.18 -21.47
C ARG A 82 -19.19 -15.15 -22.01
N SER A 83 -18.28 -14.59 -21.23
CA SER A 83 -16.85 -14.51 -21.54
C SER A 83 -16.00 -14.60 -20.26
N THR A 84 -14.68 -14.60 -20.41
CA THR A 84 -13.75 -14.42 -19.29
C THR A 84 -12.67 -13.42 -19.66
N LEU A 85 -11.81 -13.08 -18.70
CA LEU A 85 -10.70 -12.16 -18.91
C LEU A 85 -9.88 -12.57 -20.13
N ASP A 86 -9.67 -11.63 -21.05
CA ASP A 86 -8.89 -11.78 -22.29
C ASP A 86 -9.39 -12.87 -23.26
N VAL A 87 -10.61 -13.40 -23.08
CA VAL A 87 -11.20 -14.43 -23.94
C VAL A 87 -12.60 -14.02 -24.38
N HIS A 88 -12.79 -13.83 -25.69
CA HIS A 88 -14.06 -13.44 -26.29
C HIS A 88 -15.11 -14.57 -26.24
N THR A 89 -16.38 -14.24 -26.43
CA THR A 89 -17.51 -15.17 -26.27
C THR A 89 -17.44 -16.40 -27.19
N GLU A 90 -16.90 -16.24 -28.41
CA GLU A 90 -16.69 -17.35 -29.37
C GLU A 90 -15.70 -18.39 -28.83
N GLU A 91 -14.54 -17.93 -28.37
CA GLU A 91 -13.49 -18.80 -27.83
C GLU A 91 -13.91 -19.38 -26.47
N TYR A 92 -14.56 -18.58 -25.62
CA TYR A 92 -15.03 -19.01 -24.30
C TYR A 92 -15.95 -20.23 -24.39
N ALA A 93 -16.90 -20.22 -25.33
CA ALA A 93 -17.83 -21.34 -25.55
C ALA A 93 -17.11 -22.64 -25.99
N GLN A 94 -15.93 -22.53 -26.62
CA GLN A 94 -15.16 -23.67 -27.11
C GLN A 94 -14.09 -24.17 -26.12
N LEU A 95 -13.87 -23.47 -25.00
CA LEU A 95 -12.91 -23.92 -24.01
C LEU A 95 -13.25 -25.35 -23.54
N PRO A 96 -12.26 -26.26 -23.40
CA PRO A 96 -12.53 -27.65 -23.00
C PRO A 96 -13.30 -27.77 -21.69
N ARG A 97 -13.05 -26.88 -20.73
CA ARG A 97 -13.77 -26.84 -19.44
C ARG A 97 -15.22 -26.37 -19.54
N ILE A 98 -15.55 -25.62 -20.59
CA ILE A 98 -16.89 -25.07 -20.85
C ILE A 98 -17.69 -26.06 -21.70
N SER A 99 -17.12 -26.56 -22.78
CA SER A 99 -17.76 -27.57 -23.64
C SER A 99 -18.01 -28.91 -22.94
N ALA A 100 -17.25 -29.21 -21.87
CA ALA A 100 -17.44 -30.41 -21.04
C ALA A 100 -18.33 -30.19 -19.79
N LEU A 101 -18.98 -29.03 -19.63
CA LEU A 101 -19.84 -28.76 -18.47
C LEU A 101 -20.98 -29.78 -18.37
N SER A 102 -21.27 -30.21 -17.15
CA SER A 102 -22.38 -31.11 -16.85
C SER A 102 -23.71 -30.46 -17.24
N GLY A 103 -24.57 -31.15 -17.99
CA GLY A 103 -25.82 -30.58 -18.52
C GLY A 103 -25.69 -29.77 -19.82
N HIS A 104 -24.46 -29.42 -20.22
CA HIS A 104 -24.16 -28.67 -21.46
C HIS A 104 -23.64 -29.56 -22.60
N THR A 105 -23.60 -30.87 -22.39
CA THR A 105 -23.18 -31.85 -23.41
C THR A 105 -24.15 -31.93 -24.59
N ARG A 106 -25.35 -31.38 -24.45
CA ARG A 106 -26.29 -31.21 -25.56
C ARG A 106 -25.99 -29.91 -26.32
N TYR A 107 -25.91 -30.02 -27.64
CA TYR A 107 -25.63 -28.87 -28.53
C TYR A 107 -26.62 -27.71 -28.37
N ASP A 108 -27.84 -27.96 -27.90
CA ASP A 108 -28.89 -26.95 -27.71
C ASP A 108 -28.86 -26.29 -26.33
N LEU A 109 -28.06 -26.78 -25.39
CA LEU A 109 -27.85 -26.17 -24.07
C LEU A 109 -26.42 -25.62 -23.90
N ALA A 110 -25.49 -25.94 -24.78
CA ALA A 110 -24.14 -25.37 -24.77
C ALA A 110 -24.16 -23.82 -24.85
N TYR A 111 -23.18 -23.20 -24.20
CA TYR A 111 -22.95 -21.75 -24.30
C TYR A 111 -22.66 -21.32 -25.74
N ARG A 112 -23.09 -20.09 -26.04
CA ARG A 112 -23.05 -19.51 -27.39
C ARG A 112 -22.39 -18.15 -27.34
N ALA A 113 -21.75 -17.79 -28.45
CA ALA A 113 -21.13 -16.49 -28.64
C ALA A 113 -22.17 -15.35 -28.70
N LEU A 114 -23.37 -15.67 -29.17
CA LEU A 114 -24.48 -14.75 -29.43
C LEU A 114 -25.78 -15.27 -28.82
N ASN A 115 -26.67 -14.35 -28.46
CA ASN A 115 -27.99 -14.68 -27.91
C ASN A 115 -29.08 -13.93 -28.69
N GLU A 116 -30.16 -14.64 -29.05
CA GLU A 116 -31.15 -14.15 -30.00
C GLU A 116 -32.58 -14.36 -29.53
N ARG A 117 -33.47 -13.41 -29.85
CA ARG A 117 -34.92 -13.48 -29.60
C ARG A 117 -35.68 -12.94 -30.80
N HIS A 118 -36.76 -13.60 -31.19
CA HIS A 118 -37.68 -12.97 -32.14
C HIS A 118 -38.57 -11.98 -31.41
N LEU A 119 -38.84 -10.87 -32.08
CA LEU A 119 -39.80 -9.88 -31.65
C LEU A 119 -40.92 -9.82 -32.67
N THR A 120 -42.16 -9.85 -32.19
CA THR A 120 -43.34 -9.74 -33.04
C THR A 120 -44.23 -8.59 -32.59
N ALA A 121 -45.01 -8.05 -33.52
CA ALA A 121 -46.08 -7.11 -33.16
C ALA A 121 -47.07 -7.82 -32.20
N PRO A 122 -47.61 -7.10 -31.20
CA PRO A 122 -48.57 -7.67 -30.26
C PRO A 122 -49.82 -8.18 -30.98
N ILE A 123 -50.41 -9.25 -30.45
CA ILE A 123 -51.64 -9.84 -30.98
C ILE A 123 -52.82 -8.89 -30.84
N GLY A 124 -53.62 -8.78 -31.90
CA GLY A 124 -54.89 -8.05 -31.95
C GLY A 124 -56.04 -9.00 -32.26
N SER A 125 -57.21 -8.76 -31.67
CA SER A 125 -58.40 -9.54 -31.99
C SER A 125 -59.02 -9.08 -33.31
N GLN A 126 -59.75 -9.98 -33.98
CA GLN A 126 -60.56 -9.61 -35.15
C GLN A 126 -61.53 -8.47 -34.80
N GLN A 127 -62.16 -8.54 -33.62
CA GLN A 127 -63.08 -7.49 -33.15
C GLN A 127 -62.37 -6.13 -33.04
N LEU A 128 -61.14 -6.08 -32.54
CA LEU A 128 -60.37 -4.85 -32.43
C LEU A 128 -60.10 -4.25 -33.83
N ALA A 129 -59.67 -5.07 -34.78
CA ALA A 129 -59.47 -4.65 -36.17
C ALA A 129 -60.78 -4.16 -36.83
N GLU A 130 -61.91 -4.83 -36.57
CA GLU A 130 -63.23 -4.36 -37.02
C GLU A 130 -63.63 -3.01 -36.40
N LEU A 131 -63.36 -2.78 -35.12
CA LEU A 131 -63.63 -1.50 -34.45
C LEU A 131 -62.77 -0.37 -35.00
N HIS A 132 -61.56 -0.67 -35.47
CA HIS A 132 -60.70 0.23 -36.24
C HIS A 132 -61.11 0.37 -37.72
N GLY A 133 -62.16 -0.32 -38.16
CA GLY A 133 -62.66 -0.26 -39.53
C GLY A 133 -61.77 -0.96 -40.57
N ARG A 134 -60.80 -1.77 -40.14
CA ARG A 134 -59.83 -2.43 -41.03
C ARG A 134 -60.46 -3.47 -41.97
N PHE A 135 -61.67 -3.93 -41.68
CA PHE A 135 -62.46 -4.85 -42.50
C PHE A 135 -63.70 -4.19 -43.15
N ASP A 136 -63.85 -2.85 -43.06
CA ASP A 136 -65.04 -2.17 -43.58
C ASP A 136 -65.21 -2.39 -45.10
N ASP A 137 -64.10 -2.53 -45.84
CA ASP A 137 -64.10 -2.80 -47.29
C ASP A 137 -64.72 -4.15 -47.69
N ALA A 138 -64.78 -5.13 -46.77
CA ALA A 138 -65.43 -6.42 -47.03
C ALA A 138 -66.96 -6.36 -46.86
N VAL A 139 -67.46 -5.35 -46.15
CA VAL A 139 -68.86 -5.27 -45.69
C VAL A 139 -69.64 -4.20 -46.45
N ARG A 140 -69.00 -3.47 -47.38
CA ARG A 140 -69.69 -2.51 -48.24
C ARG A 140 -70.62 -3.24 -49.20
N GLU A 141 -71.74 -2.60 -49.51
CA GLU A 141 -72.72 -3.12 -50.48
C GLU A 141 -72.10 -3.28 -51.88
N SER A 142 -71.06 -2.48 -52.19
CA SER A 142 -70.30 -2.51 -53.44
C SER A 142 -69.14 -3.52 -53.48
N SER A 143 -68.89 -4.30 -52.42
CA SER A 143 -67.74 -5.22 -52.36
C SER A 143 -67.91 -6.41 -53.30
N SER A 144 -66.89 -6.68 -54.10
CA SER A 144 -66.82 -7.86 -54.96
C SER A 144 -66.61 -9.15 -54.15
N ALA A 145 -66.87 -10.31 -54.75
CA ALA A 145 -66.60 -11.59 -54.10
C ALA A 145 -65.11 -11.78 -53.77
N ALA A 146 -64.21 -11.39 -54.68
CA ALA A 146 -62.77 -11.50 -54.49
C ALA A 146 -62.25 -10.63 -53.31
N GLU A 147 -62.77 -9.41 -53.15
CA GLU A 147 -62.42 -8.55 -52.01
C GLU A 147 -62.90 -9.14 -50.67
N ARG A 148 -64.09 -9.75 -50.67
CA ARG A 148 -64.61 -10.45 -49.48
C ARG A 148 -63.77 -11.66 -49.11
N ASP A 149 -63.40 -12.47 -50.10
CA ASP A 149 -62.58 -13.67 -49.90
C ASP A 149 -61.17 -13.31 -49.40
N ALA A 150 -60.56 -12.25 -49.94
CA ALA A 150 -59.25 -11.76 -49.48
C ALA A 150 -59.28 -11.26 -48.02
N GLN A 151 -60.30 -10.48 -47.66
CA GLN A 151 -60.46 -9.98 -46.30
C GLN A 151 -60.84 -11.09 -45.31
N PHE A 152 -61.62 -12.09 -45.76
CA PHE A 152 -61.90 -13.27 -44.97
C PHE A 152 -60.64 -14.09 -44.71
N ALA A 153 -59.76 -14.27 -45.72
CA ALA A 153 -58.47 -14.92 -45.55
C ALA A 153 -57.59 -14.21 -44.49
N ILE A 154 -57.54 -12.87 -44.51
CA ILE A 154 -56.85 -12.08 -43.46
C ILE A 154 -57.49 -12.34 -42.09
N ALA A 155 -58.82 -12.32 -41.98
CA ALA A 155 -59.51 -12.56 -40.71
C ALA A 155 -59.24 -13.96 -40.12
N THR A 156 -58.95 -14.97 -40.95
CA THR A 156 -58.61 -16.32 -40.45
C THR A 156 -57.33 -16.37 -39.62
N LEU A 157 -56.42 -15.40 -39.79
CA LEU A 157 -55.21 -15.28 -38.96
C LEU A 157 -55.56 -15.08 -37.47
N SER A 158 -56.74 -14.59 -37.13
CA SER A 158 -57.17 -14.44 -35.73
C SER A 158 -57.18 -15.74 -34.92
N ALA A 159 -57.18 -16.91 -35.57
CA ALA A 159 -57.12 -18.22 -34.93
C ALA A 159 -55.69 -18.73 -34.66
N GLY A 160 -54.65 -18.09 -35.20
CA GLY A 160 -53.26 -18.55 -35.04
C GLY A 160 -52.61 -18.14 -33.72
N SER A 161 -51.51 -18.81 -33.37
CA SER A 161 -50.79 -18.58 -32.11
C SER A 161 -49.31 -18.99 -32.22
N LEU A 162 -48.44 -18.34 -31.45
CA LEU A 162 -47.01 -18.68 -31.34
C LEU A 162 -46.76 -19.95 -30.51
N LEU A 163 -47.75 -20.43 -29.75
CA LEU A 163 -47.69 -21.75 -29.10
C LEU A 163 -47.93 -22.91 -30.08
N SER A 164 -48.33 -22.53 -31.29
CA SER A 164 -49.00 -23.33 -32.28
C SER A 164 -48.54 -22.92 -33.68
N PRO A 165 -47.21 -22.79 -33.90
CA PRO A 165 -46.71 -22.15 -35.10
C PRO A 165 -47.04 -22.94 -36.36
N ALA A 166 -47.26 -22.20 -37.45
CA ALA A 166 -47.18 -22.76 -38.79
C ALA A 166 -45.74 -23.14 -39.17
N ASP A 167 -44.75 -22.49 -38.56
CA ASP A 167 -43.33 -22.83 -38.65
C ASP A 167 -42.99 -24.02 -37.73
N ALA A 168 -41.86 -24.72 -37.96
CA ALA A 168 -41.46 -25.93 -37.23
C ALA A 168 -41.07 -25.69 -35.75
N GLY A 169 -42.03 -25.29 -34.92
CA GLY A 169 -41.83 -25.02 -33.50
C GLY A 169 -41.48 -26.28 -32.69
N MET A 170 -40.69 -26.09 -31.63
CA MET A 170 -40.25 -27.17 -30.74
C MET A 170 -40.64 -26.87 -29.29
N ILE A 171 -41.22 -27.84 -28.58
CA ILE A 171 -41.52 -27.77 -27.16
C ILE A 171 -40.30 -28.25 -26.37
N THR A 172 -39.90 -27.50 -25.35
CA THR A 172 -38.81 -27.88 -24.42
C THR A 172 -39.18 -27.51 -22.99
N ASP A 173 -38.62 -28.24 -22.02
CA ASP A 173 -38.62 -27.91 -20.59
C ASP A 173 -37.22 -27.52 -20.07
N GLY A 174 -36.23 -27.43 -20.98
CA GLY A 174 -34.82 -27.19 -20.67
C GLY A 174 -34.07 -28.41 -20.09
N LYS A 175 -34.76 -29.52 -19.80
CA LYS A 175 -34.15 -30.74 -19.21
C LYS A 175 -34.09 -31.89 -20.21
N THR A 176 -35.10 -32.00 -21.07
CA THR A 176 -35.25 -33.04 -22.10
C THR A 176 -35.00 -32.48 -23.50
N PRO A 177 -34.60 -33.32 -24.49
CA PRO A 177 -34.44 -32.89 -25.87
C PRO A 177 -35.72 -32.25 -26.42
N PRO A 178 -35.65 -31.16 -27.19
CA PRO A 178 -36.85 -30.50 -27.72
C PRO A 178 -37.64 -31.43 -28.63
N ARG A 179 -38.97 -31.42 -28.50
CA ARG A 179 -39.89 -32.23 -29.29
C ARG A 179 -40.70 -31.36 -30.25
N PRO A 180 -41.02 -31.81 -31.47
CA PRO A 180 -41.79 -31.00 -32.41
C PRO A 180 -43.21 -30.74 -31.91
N VAL A 181 -43.74 -29.56 -32.22
CA VAL A 181 -45.18 -29.26 -32.07
C VAL A 181 -45.95 -30.15 -33.05
N VAL A 182 -46.91 -30.92 -32.54
CA VAL A 182 -47.74 -31.81 -33.36
C VAL A 182 -48.96 -31.04 -33.86
N LEU A 183 -49.16 -31.07 -35.18
CA LEU A 183 -50.32 -30.49 -35.85
C LEU A 183 -51.33 -31.61 -36.15
N GLU A 184 -52.58 -31.40 -35.77
CA GLU A 184 -53.72 -32.29 -36.03
C GLU A 184 -54.72 -31.61 -36.99
N LEU A 185 -55.69 -32.36 -37.50
CA LEU A 185 -56.81 -31.79 -38.27
C LEU A 185 -58.02 -31.66 -37.33
N ASP A 186 -58.67 -30.49 -37.32
CA ASP A 186 -59.93 -30.31 -36.60
C ASP A 186 -61.10 -30.99 -37.35
N GLU A 187 -62.28 -30.96 -36.74
CA GLU A 187 -63.54 -31.46 -37.29
C GLU A 187 -63.92 -30.81 -38.63
N PHE A 188 -63.28 -29.70 -39.00
CA PHE A 188 -63.49 -28.95 -40.24
C PHE A 188 -62.35 -29.14 -41.26
N GLY A 189 -61.43 -30.09 -41.02
CA GLY A 189 -60.29 -30.37 -41.90
C GLY A 189 -59.24 -29.27 -41.93
N ARG A 190 -59.22 -28.39 -40.92
CA ARG A 190 -58.21 -27.35 -40.75
C ARG A 190 -57.08 -27.90 -39.91
N VAL A 191 -55.85 -27.56 -40.28
CA VAL A 191 -54.67 -27.90 -39.47
C VAL A 191 -54.77 -27.09 -38.17
N VAL A 192 -55.08 -27.76 -37.08
CA VAL A 192 -55.10 -27.19 -35.73
C VAL A 192 -54.00 -27.80 -34.88
N PRO A 193 -53.38 -27.03 -33.99
CA PRO A 193 -52.26 -27.49 -33.19
C PRO A 193 -52.74 -28.31 -31.99
N HIS A 194 -52.18 -29.49 -31.75
CA HIS A 194 -52.34 -30.22 -30.50
C HIS A 194 -51.28 -29.78 -29.49
N ALA A 195 -51.21 -28.48 -29.21
CA ALA A 195 -50.22 -27.89 -28.31
C ALA A 195 -50.69 -27.96 -26.84
N ASN A 196 -50.92 -29.18 -26.34
CA ASN A 196 -51.05 -29.36 -24.90
C ASN A 196 -49.64 -29.37 -24.32
N LEU A 197 -49.17 -28.23 -23.82
CA LEU A 197 -48.06 -28.21 -22.87
C LEU A 197 -48.42 -29.21 -21.76
N GLN A 198 -47.67 -30.31 -21.67
CA GLN A 198 -48.01 -31.51 -20.89
C GLN A 198 -47.62 -31.36 -19.43
N GLY A 199 -46.76 -30.40 -19.10
CA GLY A 199 -46.28 -30.18 -17.75
C GLY A 199 -45.86 -28.72 -17.48
N PRO A 200 -45.77 -28.35 -16.19
CA PRO A 200 -45.30 -27.02 -15.80
C PRO A 200 -43.83 -26.81 -16.22
N GLY A 201 -43.55 -25.68 -16.87
CA GLY A 201 -42.21 -25.31 -17.33
C GLY A 201 -41.91 -25.62 -18.80
N GLU A 202 -42.84 -26.25 -19.54
CA GLU A 202 -42.71 -26.37 -20.99
C GLU A 202 -42.97 -25.03 -21.72
N TYR A 203 -42.17 -24.73 -22.75
CA TYR A 203 -42.33 -23.56 -23.61
C TYR A 203 -41.96 -23.89 -25.07
N VAL A 204 -42.44 -23.07 -26.02
CA VAL A 204 -42.25 -23.28 -27.46
C VAL A 204 -41.10 -22.42 -27.99
N LEU A 205 -40.13 -23.07 -28.63
CA LEU A 205 -39.03 -22.48 -29.37
C LEU A 205 -39.33 -22.35 -30.85
N HIS A 206 -38.77 -21.33 -31.48
CA HIS A 206 -38.83 -21.12 -32.92
C HIS A 206 -37.42 -20.94 -33.46
N ASP A 207 -36.74 -22.04 -33.82
CA ASP A 207 -35.36 -22.00 -34.34
C ASP A 207 -35.36 -21.81 -35.86
N VAL A 208 -35.80 -20.64 -36.31
CA VAL A 208 -35.83 -20.24 -37.72
C VAL A 208 -35.19 -18.85 -37.86
N ASP A 209 -34.58 -18.54 -39.00
CA ASP A 209 -34.01 -17.19 -39.20
C ASP A 209 -35.10 -16.12 -39.36
N GLN A 210 -36.24 -16.52 -39.94
CA GLN A 210 -37.34 -15.63 -40.28
C GLN A 210 -38.67 -16.22 -39.82
N LEU A 211 -39.10 -15.84 -38.62
CA LEU A 211 -40.39 -16.23 -38.05
C LEU A 211 -41.56 -15.64 -38.86
N SER A 212 -42.57 -16.45 -39.17
CA SER A 212 -43.85 -15.97 -39.70
C SER A 212 -44.75 -15.45 -38.58
N LEU A 213 -45.58 -14.45 -38.86
CA LEU A 213 -46.58 -13.98 -37.88
C LEU A 213 -47.85 -14.82 -38.04
N PRO A 214 -48.21 -15.71 -37.09
CA PRO A 214 -49.33 -16.61 -37.28
C PRO A 214 -50.69 -15.95 -36.97
N TYR A 215 -50.69 -14.72 -36.45
CA TYR A 215 -51.89 -14.03 -35.96
C TYR A 215 -52.06 -12.62 -36.50
N LEU A 216 -53.24 -12.03 -36.29
CA LEU A 216 -53.49 -10.62 -36.58
C LEU A 216 -52.75 -9.72 -35.58
N PRO A 217 -51.88 -8.79 -36.01
CA PRO A 217 -51.27 -7.82 -35.12
C PRO A 217 -52.27 -6.72 -34.69
N ASP A 218 -52.05 -6.09 -33.55
CA ASP A 218 -52.83 -4.92 -33.13
C ASP A 218 -52.71 -3.79 -34.16
N PRO A 219 -53.81 -3.25 -34.73
CA PRO A 219 -53.74 -2.22 -35.76
C PRO A 219 -52.89 -1.00 -35.39
N LEU A 220 -52.85 -0.62 -34.11
CA LEU A 220 -52.11 0.57 -33.64
C LEU A 220 -50.64 0.29 -33.31
N ALA A 221 -50.18 -0.97 -33.27
CA ALA A 221 -48.80 -1.30 -32.93
C ALA A 221 -47.82 -1.12 -34.10
N PHE A 222 -47.63 0.12 -34.54
CA PHE A 222 -46.90 0.49 -35.75
C PHE A 222 -45.41 0.14 -35.74
N ALA A 223 -44.74 0.32 -34.61
CA ALA A 223 -43.31 0.04 -34.45
C ALA A 223 -43.00 -0.52 -33.05
N ALA A 224 -41.81 -1.09 -32.89
CA ALA A 224 -41.22 -1.38 -31.60
C ALA A 224 -40.34 -0.20 -31.15
N SER A 225 -40.40 0.16 -29.87
CA SER A 225 -39.55 1.17 -29.25
C SER A 225 -38.63 0.53 -28.23
N PHE A 226 -37.35 0.90 -28.28
CA PHE A 226 -36.34 0.49 -27.32
C PHE A 226 -35.75 1.72 -26.65
N THR A 227 -35.93 1.85 -25.34
CA THR A 227 -35.30 2.92 -24.54
C THR A 227 -34.11 2.38 -23.78
N ALA A 228 -32.99 3.11 -23.82
CA ALA A 228 -31.73 2.77 -23.15
C ALA A 228 -31.02 1.52 -23.71
N LEU A 229 -30.99 1.38 -25.05
CA LEU A 229 -30.14 0.35 -25.66
C LEU A 229 -28.65 0.64 -25.41
N PRO A 230 -27.82 -0.38 -25.16
CA PRO A 230 -26.37 -0.24 -25.09
C PRO A 230 -25.80 0.46 -26.32
N GLY A 231 -24.94 1.46 -26.10
CA GLY A 231 -24.38 2.30 -27.16
C GLY A 231 -25.33 3.37 -27.72
N ASP A 232 -26.61 3.39 -27.33
CA ASP A 232 -27.62 4.34 -27.80
C ASP A 232 -28.39 4.94 -26.60
N ALA A 233 -27.96 6.12 -26.15
CA ALA A 233 -28.50 6.78 -24.96
C ALA A 233 -29.96 7.26 -25.12
N GLY A 234 -30.54 7.15 -26.31
CA GLY A 234 -31.87 7.64 -26.63
C GLY A 234 -32.97 6.58 -26.61
N THR A 235 -33.99 6.84 -27.43
CA THR A 235 -35.06 5.89 -27.73
C THR A 235 -35.00 5.57 -29.20
N ARG A 236 -34.83 4.29 -29.52
CA ARG A 236 -34.76 3.80 -30.89
C ARG A 236 -36.10 3.21 -31.28
N VAL A 237 -36.70 3.75 -32.33
CA VAL A 237 -37.93 3.23 -32.91
C VAL A 237 -37.58 2.37 -34.12
N LEU A 238 -38.11 1.15 -34.16
CA LEU A 238 -37.96 0.19 -35.25
C LEU A 238 -39.35 -0.13 -35.81
N GLU A 239 -39.66 0.43 -36.98
CA GLU A 239 -40.89 0.12 -37.69
C GLU A 239 -40.92 -1.36 -38.09
N TRP A 240 -42.08 -2.00 -37.93
CA TRP A 240 -42.24 -3.38 -38.34
C TRP A 240 -42.13 -3.48 -39.88
N PRO A 241 -41.21 -4.31 -40.41
CA PRO A 241 -41.17 -4.53 -41.85
C PRO A 241 -42.51 -5.07 -42.33
N SER A 242 -43.09 -4.49 -43.37
CA SER A 242 -44.41 -4.87 -43.91
C SER A 242 -44.42 -4.75 -45.44
N GLY A 243 -45.44 -5.29 -46.09
CA GLY A 243 -45.74 -5.06 -47.51
C GLY A 243 -46.63 -3.83 -47.74
N GLY A 244 -46.91 -3.04 -46.69
CA GLY A 244 -47.64 -1.78 -46.76
C GLY A 244 -48.93 -1.72 -45.94
N ASP A 245 -49.34 -2.83 -45.31
CA ASP A 245 -50.58 -2.91 -44.54
C ASP A 245 -50.33 -3.22 -43.04
N TRP A 246 -51.39 -3.14 -42.24
CA TRP A 246 -51.27 -3.39 -40.79
C TRP A 246 -51.17 -4.88 -40.46
N PHE A 247 -51.75 -5.76 -41.29
CA PHE A 247 -51.87 -7.20 -41.03
C PHE A 247 -50.66 -8.02 -41.48
N ASP A 248 -49.78 -7.46 -42.32
CA ASP A 248 -48.64 -8.16 -42.93
C ASP A 248 -47.29 -7.76 -42.31
N ARG A 249 -47.33 -7.25 -41.07
CA ARG A 249 -46.14 -6.96 -40.26
C ARG A 249 -45.31 -8.22 -40.03
N LYS A 250 -44.02 -8.12 -40.30
CA LYS A 250 -43.06 -9.23 -40.22
C LYS A 250 -42.27 -9.17 -38.91
N PRO A 251 -42.14 -10.30 -38.21
CA PRO A 251 -41.23 -10.44 -37.07
C PRO A 251 -39.80 -10.05 -37.41
N VAL A 252 -39.09 -9.52 -36.41
CA VAL A 252 -37.67 -9.17 -36.48
C VAL A 252 -36.87 -9.99 -35.46
N LEU A 253 -35.56 -10.10 -35.67
CA LEU A 253 -34.64 -10.80 -34.80
C LEU A 253 -33.83 -9.77 -34.01
N LEU A 254 -33.86 -9.86 -32.68
CA LEU A 254 -32.95 -9.14 -31.79
C LEU A 254 -31.78 -10.06 -31.46
N ARG A 255 -30.55 -9.59 -31.71
CA ARG A 255 -29.31 -10.31 -31.38
C ARG A 255 -28.44 -9.45 -30.48
N ILE A 256 -27.97 -10.05 -29.38
CA ILE A 256 -26.84 -9.51 -28.63
C ILE A 256 -25.56 -10.29 -28.99
N GLU A 257 -24.47 -9.55 -29.17
CA GLU A 257 -23.14 -10.08 -29.41
C GLU A 257 -22.09 -9.19 -28.75
N GLU A 258 -20.89 -9.72 -28.56
CA GLU A 258 -19.80 -8.99 -27.93
C GLU A 258 -19.31 -7.85 -28.82
N GLY A 259 -19.12 -6.66 -28.22
CA GLY A 259 -18.54 -5.52 -28.89
C GLY A 259 -18.94 -4.20 -28.27
N SER A 260 -18.50 -3.10 -28.87
CA SER A 260 -18.88 -1.74 -28.47
C SER A 260 -19.33 -0.95 -29.68
N GLY A 261 -20.47 -0.27 -29.60
CA GLY A 261 -20.97 0.58 -30.69
C GLY A 261 -22.47 0.80 -30.60
N VAL A 262 -23.00 1.62 -31.51
CA VAL A 262 -24.44 1.85 -31.64
C VAL A 262 -25.13 0.60 -32.23
N PRO A 263 -26.38 0.29 -31.86
CA PRO A 263 -27.12 -0.81 -32.46
C PRO A 263 -27.28 -0.66 -33.98
N GLU A 264 -27.14 -1.77 -34.71
CA GLU A 264 -27.22 -1.81 -36.17
C GLU A 264 -28.48 -2.53 -36.64
N TRP A 265 -29.16 -1.94 -37.62
CA TRP A 265 -30.33 -2.55 -38.24
C TRP A 265 -29.98 -3.08 -39.64
N ASP A 266 -30.20 -4.37 -39.85
CA ASP A 266 -30.09 -5.03 -41.14
C ASP A 266 -31.50 -5.34 -41.69
N PRO A 267 -32.00 -4.56 -42.66
CA PRO A 267 -33.34 -4.73 -43.20
C PRO A 267 -33.51 -6.02 -44.02
N ALA A 268 -32.44 -6.55 -44.62
CA ALA A 268 -32.51 -7.76 -45.44
C ALA A 268 -32.65 -9.01 -44.57
N ALA A 269 -31.88 -9.06 -43.48
CA ALA A 269 -31.97 -10.13 -42.48
C ALA A 269 -33.11 -9.93 -41.46
N ARG A 270 -33.73 -8.74 -41.42
CA ARG A 270 -34.66 -8.29 -40.36
C ARG A 270 -34.03 -8.40 -38.97
N LEU A 271 -32.77 -8.01 -38.85
CA LEU A 271 -31.93 -8.24 -37.67
C LEU A 271 -31.51 -6.90 -37.04
N LEU A 272 -31.83 -6.73 -35.76
CA LEU A 272 -31.29 -5.68 -34.91
C LEU A 272 -30.12 -6.26 -34.08
N ARG A 273 -28.89 -5.84 -34.41
CA ARG A 273 -27.67 -6.21 -33.67
C ARG A 273 -27.42 -5.20 -32.57
N VAL A 274 -27.21 -5.68 -31.34
CA VAL A 274 -26.88 -4.89 -30.16
C VAL A 274 -25.54 -5.38 -29.62
N LEU A 275 -24.58 -4.47 -29.51
CA LEU A 275 -23.22 -4.77 -29.08
C LEU A 275 -23.08 -4.55 -27.57
N LEU A 276 -22.60 -5.56 -26.84
CA LEU A 276 -22.37 -5.49 -25.40
C LEU A 276 -20.88 -5.64 -25.07
N PRO A 277 -20.24 -4.61 -24.47
CA PRO A 277 -18.88 -4.78 -23.99
C PRO A 277 -18.86 -5.73 -22.78
N GLN A 278 -17.68 -6.29 -22.49
CA GLN A 278 -17.52 -7.16 -21.32
C GLN A 278 -18.00 -6.46 -20.05
N ALA A 279 -18.75 -7.20 -19.23
CA ALA A 279 -19.32 -6.76 -17.96
C ALA A 279 -20.43 -5.70 -18.05
N GLU A 280 -20.98 -5.46 -19.24
CA GLU A 280 -22.15 -4.60 -19.39
C GLU A 280 -23.43 -5.31 -18.94
N HIS A 281 -24.25 -4.60 -18.17
CA HIS A 281 -25.61 -5.00 -17.84
C HIS A 281 -26.54 -3.82 -18.12
N ALA A 282 -27.43 -3.97 -19.10
CA ALA A 282 -28.36 -2.92 -19.50
C ALA A 282 -29.81 -3.40 -19.38
N SER A 283 -30.63 -2.62 -18.67
CA SER A 283 -32.07 -2.80 -18.61
C SER A 283 -32.74 -1.89 -19.64
N VAL A 284 -33.29 -2.51 -20.69
CA VAL A 284 -33.87 -1.84 -21.85
C VAL A 284 -35.40 -1.90 -21.77
N HIS A 285 -36.09 -0.79 -21.94
CA HIS A 285 -37.55 -0.81 -22.03
C HIS A 285 -38.00 -1.07 -23.47
N LEU A 286 -38.83 -2.09 -23.65
CA LEU A 286 -39.44 -2.49 -24.92
C LEU A 286 -40.93 -2.18 -24.91
N SER A 287 -41.40 -1.29 -25.79
CA SER A 287 -42.81 -0.93 -25.94
C SER A 287 -43.23 -0.86 -27.41
N SER A 288 -44.52 -0.69 -27.67
CA SER A 288 -45.03 -0.38 -29.01
C SER A 288 -45.10 1.13 -29.23
N VAL A 289 -45.14 1.53 -30.51
CA VAL A 289 -45.35 2.92 -30.92
C VAL A 289 -46.65 3.01 -31.72
N LEU A 290 -47.44 4.06 -31.46
CA LEU A 290 -48.65 4.37 -32.21
C LEU A 290 -48.35 5.37 -33.34
N PRO A 291 -49.08 5.30 -34.46
CA PRO A 291 -49.09 6.39 -35.45
C PRO A 291 -49.57 7.69 -34.83
N LYS A 292 -48.95 8.81 -35.20
CA LYS A 292 -49.29 10.14 -34.67
C LYS A 292 -50.76 10.50 -34.90
N GLU A 293 -51.28 10.13 -36.06
CA GLU A 293 -52.64 10.42 -36.50
C GLU A 293 -53.69 9.66 -35.69
N GLU A 294 -53.29 8.55 -35.06
CA GLU A 294 -54.17 7.63 -34.33
C GLU A 294 -54.13 7.88 -32.80
N LEU A 295 -53.21 8.70 -32.29
CA LEU A 295 -53.19 9.12 -30.87
C LEU A 295 -54.56 9.65 -30.39
N PRO A 296 -55.28 10.48 -31.18
CA PRO A 296 -56.62 10.94 -30.82
C PRO A 296 -57.68 9.84 -30.64
N LEU A 297 -57.44 8.61 -31.08
CA LEU A 297 -58.35 7.49 -30.85
C LEU A 297 -58.29 6.98 -29.41
N MET A 298 -57.19 7.22 -28.70
CA MET A 298 -56.96 6.73 -27.35
C MET A 298 -57.76 7.58 -26.35
N GLY A 299 -58.74 6.96 -25.68
CA GLY A 299 -59.60 7.62 -24.71
C GLY A 299 -58.81 8.14 -23.52
N VAL A 300 -57.81 7.36 -23.08
CA VAL A 300 -56.87 7.75 -22.02
C VAL A 300 -56.12 9.03 -22.38
N TRP A 301 -55.66 9.15 -23.63
CA TRP A 301 -55.02 10.37 -24.14
C TRP A 301 -55.99 11.56 -24.15
N MET A 302 -57.28 11.32 -24.42
CA MET A 302 -58.32 12.35 -24.47
C MET A 302 -58.86 12.77 -23.10
N LEU A 303 -58.52 12.08 -22.02
CA LEU A 303 -58.85 12.51 -20.64
C LEU A 303 -57.98 13.69 -20.18
N GLU A 304 -56.77 13.80 -20.72
CA GLU A 304 -55.78 14.79 -20.28
C GLU A 304 -56.04 16.17 -20.92
N ARG A 305 -55.69 17.24 -20.20
CA ARG A 305 -55.89 18.62 -20.70
C ARG A 305 -54.84 18.97 -21.75
N GLU A 306 -55.22 19.83 -22.69
CA GLU A 306 -54.38 20.18 -23.86
C GLU A 306 -52.92 20.58 -23.55
N PRO A 307 -52.61 21.41 -22.52
CA PRO A 307 -51.22 21.76 -22.21
C PRO A 307 -50.36 20.58 -21.74
N PHE A 308 -50.94 19.65 -20.97
CA PHE A 308 -50.23 18.46 -20.48
C PHE A 308 -50.06 17.42 -21.58
N ARG A 309 -51.07 17.27 -22.46
CA ARG A 309 -50.94 16.44 -23.67
C ARG A 309 -49.83 16.94 -24.58
N GLN A 310 -49.74 18.25 -24.84
CA GLN A 310 -48.65 18.80 -25.66
C GLN A 310 -47.28 18.53 -25.04
N ALA A 311 -47.16 18.63 -23.70
CA ALA A 311 -45.90 18.34 -23.01
C ALA A 311 -45.49 16.85 -23.04
N GLN A 312 -46.45 15.93 -23.18
CA GLN A 312 -46.24 14.48 -23.21
C GLN A 312 -46.29 13.87 -24.62
N GLU A 313 -46.55 14.67 -25.66
CA GLU A 313 -46.72 14.18 -27.04
C GLU A 313 -45.46 13.46 -27.53
N GLU A 314 -44.28 13.99 -27.23
CA GLU A 314 -43.01 13.34 -27.59
C GLU A 314 -42.87 11.95 -26.93
N ASP A 315 -43.17 11.85 -25.63
CA ASP A 315 -43.14 10.57 -24.91
C ASP A 315 -44.15 9.57 -25.45
N ALA A 316 -45.34 10.03 -25.83
CA ALA A 316 -46.35 9.18 -26.46
C ALA A 316 -45.90 8.67 -27.84
N LEU A 317 -45.32 9.54 -28.67
CA LEU A 317 -44.85 9.20 -30.01
C LEU A 317 -43.57 8.33 -30.01
N LEU A 318 -42.79 8.37 -28.93
CA LEU A 318 -41.65 7.49 -28.72
C LEU A 318 -41.99 6.20 -27.95
N GLY A 319 -43.27 5.98 -27.61
CA GLY A 319 -43.71 4.79 -26.87
C GLY A 319 -43.28 4.77 -25.40
N ARG A 320 -42.89 5.91 -24.83
CA ARG A 320 -42.47 6.07 -23.42
C ARG A 320 -43.64 6.34 -22.47
N HIS A 321 -44.86 6.50 -22.98
CA HIS A 321 -46.04 6.77 -22.16
C HIS A 321 -46.75 5.47 -21.72
N TRP A 322 -46.45 4.99 -20.50
CA TRP A 322 -46.92 3.71 -19.95
C TRP A 322 -48.43 3.45 -20.12
N MET A 323 -49.29 4.47 -19.95
CA MET A 323 -50.75 4.28 -20.03
C MET A 323 -51.26 4.05 -21.47
N LEU A 324 -50.47 4.41 -22.49
CA LEU A 324 -50.79 4.18 -23.89
C LEU A 324 -50.09 2.92 -24.39
N THR A 325 -48.81 2.78 -24.03
CA THR A 325 -47.90 1.71 -24.47
C THR A 325 -47.08 1.23 -23.27
N PRO A 326 -47.63 0.33 -22.43
CA PRO A 326 -46.87 -0.26 -21.33
C PRO A 326 -45.64 -0.98 -21.89
N TRP A 327 -44.50 -0.85 -21.20
CA TRP A 327 -43.25 -1.48 -21.61
C TRP A 327 -42.98 -2.77 -20.84
N LEU A 328 -42.15 -3.63 -21.43
CA LEU A 328 -41.48 -4.74 -20.77
C LEU A 328 -40.01 -4.35 -20.57
N THR A 329 -39.37 -4.84 -19.52
CA THR A 329 -37.94 -4.65 -19.31
C THR A 329 -37.18 -5.86 -19.83
N LEU A 330 -36.23 -5.62 -20.72
CA LEU A 330 -35.27 -6.60 -21.22
C LEU A 330 -33.92 -6.38 -20.54
N ASP A 331 -33.41 -7.41 -19.86
CA ASP A 331 -32.07 -7.41 -19.29
C ASP A 331 -31.09 -8.00 -20.32
N LEU A 332 -30.18 -7.16 -20.81
CA LEU A 332 -29.09 -7.56 -21.70
C LEU A 332 -27.81 -7.65 -20.87
N VAL A 333 -27.25 -8.85 -20.75
CA VAL A 333 -26.13 -9.13 -19.84
C VAL A 333 -24.95 -9.70 -20.60
N HIS A 334 -23.79 -9.08 -20.46
CA HIS A 334 -22.51 -9.69 -20.79
C HIS A 334 -21.83 -10.15 -19.50
N ALA A 335 -22.09 -11.41 -19.14
CA ALA A 335 -21.58 -12.01 -17.92
C ALA A 335 -20.11 -12.40 -18.08
N VAL A 336 -19.26 -11.81 -17.23
CA VAL A 336 -17.82 -12.10 -17.21
C VAL A 336 -17.49 -12.98 -16.03
N GLU A 337 -16.83 -14.11 -16.30
CA GLU A 337 -16.45 -15.08 -15.28
C GLU A 337 -15.41 -14.51 -14.30
N LYS A 338 -14.30 -13.96 -14.82
CA LYS A 338 -13.22 -13.39 -14.03
C LYS A 338 -13.25 -11.86 -14.07
N PRO A 339 -13.15 -11.15 -12.93
CA PRO A 339 -13.05 -9.69 -12.94
C PRO A 339 -11.96 -9.18 -13.88
N LEU A 340 -12.27 -8.15 -14.67
CA LEU A 340 -11.44 -7.69 -15.78
C LEU A 340 -10.14 -7.00 -15.35
N ALA A 341 -10.06 -6.53 -14.10
CA ALA A 341 -8.85 -5.94 -13.54
C ALA A 341 -8.57 -6.51 -12.15
N PRO A 342 -7.29 -6.73 -11.79
CA PRO A 342 -6.92 -7.04 -10.41
C PRO A 342 -7.18 -5.82 -9.50
N PRO A 343 -7.66 -6.03 -8.27
CA PRO A 343 -7.81 -4.94 -7.32
C PRO A 343 -6.44 -4.42 -6.87
N VAL A 344 -6.19 -3.12 -6.93
CA VAL A 344 -4.93 -2.50 -6.50
C VAL A 344 -5.19 -1.57 -5.33
N ILE A 345 -4.57 -1.87 -4.18
CA ILE A 345 -4.70 -1.06 -2.98
C ILE A 345 -3.83 0.20 -3.14
N HIS A 346 -4.47 1.35 -3.30
CA HIS A 346 -3.85 2.67 -3.29
C HIS A 346 -4.09 3.34 -1.96
N VAL A 347 -3.11 3.21 -1.08
CA VAL A 347 -3.13 3.94 0.18
C VAL A 347 -2.29 5.20 0.03
N ALA A 348 -2.73 6.31 0.63
CA ALA A 348 -2.06 7.59 0.47
C ALA A 348 -0.57 7.46 0.83
N ASP A 349 0.30 7.71 -0.15
CA ASP A 349 1.75 7.81 -0.02
C ASP A 349 2.06 9.15 0.71
N PRO A 350 2.62 9.21 1.94
CA PRO A 350 2.69 10.49 2.66
C PRO A 350 3.97 11.27 2.29
N PRO A 351 3.96 12.61 2.39
CA PRO A 351 4.53 13.18 3.61
C PRO A 351 3.84 14.50 4.00
N VAL A 352 2.78 14.44 4.82
CA VAL A 352 2.42 15.56 5.71
C VAL A 352 1.91 15.07 7.07
N TYR A 353 1.19 13.94 7.19
CA TYR A 353 0.90 13.32 8.50
C TYR A 353 0.72 11.79 8.35
N ASN A 354 1.44 11.04 9.18
CA ASN A 354 1.50 9.58 9.39
C ASN A 354 0.50 8.65 8.65
N SER A 355 1.10 7.75 7.87
CA SER A 355 0.64 6.43 7.39
C SER A 355 -0.78 6.29 6.84
N ALA A 356 -0.85 5.72 5.65
CA ALA A 356 -1.93 4.89 5.07
C ALA A 356 -2.83 4.12 6.07
N VAL A 357 -2.26 3.70 7.19
CA VAL A 357 -2.92 3.01 8.29
C VAL A 357 -2.99 3.94 9.50
N HIS A 358 -4.17 4.14 10.05
CA HIS A 358 -4.39 5.02 11.20
C HIS A 358 -4.69 4.24 12.48
N ARG A 359 -4.13 4.74 13.59
CA ARG A 359 -4.47 4.37 14.97
C ARG A 359 -4.53 5.62 15.85
N PHE A 360 -5.39 5.61 16.85
CA PHE A 360 -5.37 6.55 17.97
C PHE A 360 -4.69 5.95 19.21
N PRO A 361 -4.29 6.78 20.20
CA PRO A 361 -3.65 6.29 21.40
C PRO A 361 -4.45 5.20 22.12
N GLY A 362 -3.78 4.08 22.42
CA GLY A 362 -4.35 2.93 23.13
C GLY A 362 -5.22 2.00 22.28
N GLU A 363 -5.40 2.25 20.98
CA GLU A 363 -6.23 1.39 20.13
C GLU A 363 -5.56 0.07 19.79
N THR A 364 -6.34 -1.01 19.92
CA THR A 364 -5.94 -2.40 19.63
C THR A 364 -6.23 -2.85 18.20
N PHE A 365 -6.70 -1.93 17.35
CA PHE A 365 -7.03 -2.15 15.95
C PHE A 365 -6.43 -1.02 15.09
N ALA A 366 -6.37 -1.25 13.79
CA ALA A 366 -5.96 -0.25 12.82
C ALA A 366 -7.00 -0.08 11.71
N SER A 367 -7.10 1.12 11.14
CA SER A 367 -7.97 1.39 9.99
C SER A 367 -7.16 1.73 8.76
N LEU A 368 -7.49 1.11 7.63
CA LEU A 368 -6.88 1.41 6.33
C LEU A 368 -7.69 2.53 5.67
N THR A 369 -7.02 3.58 5.22
CA THR A 369 -7.68 4.73 4.58
C THR A 369 -7.05 5.02 3.22
N GLY A 370 -7.83 4.98 2.16
CA GLY A 370 -7.34 5.16 0.79
C GLY A 370 -8.39 4.79 -0.24
N THR A 371 -7.93 4.28 -1.38
CA THR A 371 -8.78 3.69 -2.43
C THR A 371 -8.29 2.30 -2.82
N ILE A 372 -9.19 1.47 -3.34
CA ILE A 372 -8.85 0.22 -4.02
C ILE A 372 -9.33 0.38 -5.46
N ALA A 373 -8.39 0.46 -6.40
CA ALA A 373 -8.71 0.55 -7.83
C ALA A 373 -9.14 -0.83 -8.34
N VAL A 374 -10.26 -0.89 -9.06
CA VAL A 374 -10.90 -2.10 -9.58
C VAL A 374 -11.63 -1.81 -10.89
N HIS A 375 -12.02 -2.85 -11.61
CA HIS A 375 -13.03 -2.72 -12.66
C HIS A 375 -14.42 -3.00 -12.05
N ALA A 376 -15.11 -1.94 -11.63
CA ALA A 376 -16.33 -2.03 -10.83
C ALA A 376 -17.42 -2.80 -11.57
N LYS A 377 -17.65 -2.53 -12.85
CA LYS A 377 -18.66 -3.23 -13.67
C LYS A 377 -18.51 -4.75 -13.68
N SER A 378 -17.32 -5.32 -13.47
CA SER A 378 -17.11 -6.77 -13.43
C SER A 378 -16.97 -7.33 -12.01
N THR A 379 -16.74 -6.48 -11.02
CA THR A 379 -16.51 -6.86 -9.62
C THR A 379 -17.76 -6.63 -8.79
N GLY A 380 -18.20 -7.63 -8.02
CA GLY A 380 -19.36 -7.50 -7.12
C GLY A 380 -18.99 -7.41 -5.65
N ARG A 381 -17.85 -7.98 -5.28
CA ARG A 381 -17.36 -8.08 -3.90
C ARG A 381 -15.84 -7.94 -3.87
N LEU A 382 -15.34 -7.25 -2.85
CA LEU A 382 -13.93 -7.23 -2.49
C LEU A 382 -13.74 -7.90 -1.13
N ASP A 383 -12.67 -8.68 -1.03
CA ASP A 383 -12.17 -9.27 0.20
C ASP A 383 -10.74 -8.73 0.42
N VAL A 384 -10.41 -8.30 1.64
CA VAL A 384 -9.06 -7.85 2.01
C VAL A 384 -8.50 -8.80 3.05
N ASP A 385 -7.42 -9.49 2.69
CA ASP A 385 -6.69 -10.40 3.57
C ASP A 385 -5.33 -9.80 3.92
N SER A 386 -4.75 -10.27 5.03
CA SER A 386 -3.47 -9.79 5.51
C SER A 386 -2.60 -10.92 6.06
N VAL A 387 -1.29 -10.76 5.88
CA VAL A 387 -0.26 -11.64 6.46
C VAL A 387 0.88 -10.78 7.02
N TRP A 388 1.48 -11.23 8.11
CA TRP A 388 2.64 -10.55 8.71
C TRP A 388 3.50 -11.54 9.50
N THR A 389 4.65 -11.07 9.94
CA THR A 389 5.51 -11.78 10.89
C THR A 389 5.84 -10.84 12.04
N GLU A 390 5.80 -11.34 13.27
CA GLU A 390 6.12 -10.53 14.45
C GLU A 390 7.15 -11.21 15.35
N PRO A 391 8.13 -10.45 15.87
CA PRO A 391 9.05 -10.96 16.87
C PRO A 391 8.37 -11.01 18.24
N ILE A 392 8.53 -12.13 18.96
CA ILE A 392 8.00 -12.33 20.31
C ILE A 392 9.15 -12.78 21.20
N ASP A 393 9.39 -12.03 22.28
CA ASP A 393 10.36 -12.39 23.32
C ASP A 393 9.68 -13.06 24.51
N ASP A 394 9.33 -14.35 24.35
CA ASP A 394 8.77 -15.14 25.44
C ASP A 394 9.86 -15.56 26.43
N VAL A 395 9.83 -14.98 27.64
CA VAL A 395 10.80 -15.24 28.71
C VAL A 395 10.87 -16.71 29.15
N THR A 396 9.84 -17.51 28.83
CA THR A 396 9.85 -18.97 29.11
C THR A 396 10.68 -19.76 28.10
N LYS A 397 10.94 -19.20 26.91
CA LYS A 397 11.85 -19.76 25.89
C LYS A 397 13.28 -19.23 26.09
N PRO A 398 14.32 -19.96 25.64
CA PRO A 398 15.71 -19.54 25.77
C PRO A 398 16.11 -18.36 24.86
N ALA A 399 15.35 -18.08 23.81
CA ALA A 399 15.61 -17.03 22.83
C ALA A 399 14.30 -16.45 22.27
N PRO A 400 14.32 -15.20 21.75
CA PRO A 400 13.19 -14.64 21.01
C PRO A 400 12.92 -15.43 19.71
N ASP A 401 11.67 -15.45 19.28
CA ASP A 401 11.19 -16.20 18.13
C ASP A 401 10.33 -15.32 17.22
N THR A 402 10.10 -15.74 15.97
CA THR A 402 9.24 -15.02 15.02
C THR A 402 7.98 -15.83 14.75
N HIS A 403 6.83 -15.22 14.92
CA HIS A 403 5.53 -15.85 14.72
C HIS A 403 4.84 -15.30 13.46
N PRO A 404 4.29 -16.15 12.58
CA PRO A 404 3.45 -15.71 11.48
C PRO A 404 2.05 -15.34 11.99
N GLY A 405 1.51 -14.25 11.46
CA GLY A 405 0.14 -13.83 11.67
C GLY A 405 -0.62 -13.73 10.34
N GLN A 406 -1.91 -14.01 10.39
CA GLN A 406 -2.81 -13.86 9.25
C GLN A 406 -4.19 -13.45 9.74
N ALA A 407 -4.89 -12.61 8.98
CA ALA A 407 -6.25 -12.21 9.29
C ALA A 407 -7.02 -11.82 8.01
N HIS A 408 -8.31 -12.17 7.99
CA HIS A 408 -9.27 -11.57 7.08
C HIS A 408 -9.69 -10.21 7.65
N VAL A 409 -9.35 -9.13 6.95
CA VAL A 409 -9.48 -7.76 7.45
C VAL A 409 -10.89 -7.23 7.24
N GLY A 410 -11.54 -7.62 6.15
CA GLY A 410 -12.93 -7.30 5.87
C GLY A 410 -13.33 -7.55 4.43
N ASP A 411 -14.64 -7.54 4.22
CA ASP A 411 -15.28 -7.70 2.93
C ASP A 411 -16.44 -6.72 2.76
N PHE A 412 -16.69 -6.32 1.51
CA PHE A 412 -17.80 -5.43 1.18
C PHE A 412 -18.23 -5.59 -0.28
N LEU A 413 -19.46 -5.18 -0.57
CA LEU A 413 -20.05 -5.20 -1.91
C LEU A 413 -19.76 -3.90 -2.65
N LEU A 414 -19.65 -3.98 -3.98
CA LEU A 414 -19.38 -2.84 -4.84
C LEU A 414 -20.55 -2.55 -5.79
N ASP A 415 -20.87 -1.27 -5.96
CA ASP A 415 -21.71 -0.80 -7.04
C ASP A 415 -20.95 -0.81 -8.39
N ALA A 416 -21.69 -0.78 -9.50
CA ALA A 416 -21.16 -0.83 -10.87
C ALA A 416 -20.26 0.36 -11.27
N THR A 417 -20.20 1.39 -10.44
CA THR A 417 -19.57 2.68 -10.75
C THR A 417 -18.38 3.01 -9.83
N GLU A 418 -18.00 2.10 -8.95
CA GLU A 418 -16.96 2.31 -7.93
C GLU A 418 -15.57 1.83 -8.39
N ASP A 419 -15.08 2.32 -9.54
CA ASP A 419 -13.77 1.89 -10.06
C ASP A 419 -12.62 2.28 -9.10
N ASP A 420 -12.77 3.37 -8.35
CA ASP A 420 -11.90 3.76 -7.24
C ASP A 420 -12.66 3.68 -5.91
N CYS A 421 -12.88 2.46 -5.44
CA CYS A 421 -13.58 2.20 -4.18
C CYS A 421 -12.85 2.87 -3.01
N ARG A 422 -13.54 3.75 -2.27
CA ARG A 422 -12.94 4.42 -1.11
C ARG A 422 -13.02 3.54 0.12
N ILE A 423 -11.92 3.43 0.85
CA ILE A 423 -11.84 2.70 2.12
C ILE A 423 -11.47 3.64 3.26
N GLY A 424 -11.96 3.37 4.46
CA GLY A 424 -11.67 4.19 5.63
C GLY A 424 -12.10 3.58 6.95
N ARG A 425 -11.98 4.39 8.00
CA ARG A 425 -12.32 4.03 9.38
C ARG A 425 -13.82 4.00 9.69
N THR A 426 -14.62 4.70 8.90
CA THR A 426 -16.07 4.81 9.12
C THR A 426 -16.76 4.59 7.79
N GLU A 427 -17.84 3.82 7.81
CA GLU A 427 -18.68 3.61 6.65
C GLU A 427 -19.49 4.88 6.35
N TYR A 428 -19.50 5.30 5.08
CA TYR A 428 -20.29 6.43 4.62
C TYR A 428 -21.14 6.00 3.43
N ALA A 429 -22.46 6.18 3.54
CA ALA A 429 -23.39 6.00 2.44
C ALA A 429 -23.08 6.97 1.27
N PRO A 430 -23.44 6.60 0.03
CA PRO A 430 -23.21 7.45 -1.14
C PRO A 430 -23.93 8.80 -1.01
N GLN A 431 -23.27 9.88 -1.45
CA GLN A 431 -23.83 11.24 -1.50
C GLN A 431 -23.70 11.81 -2.92
N PRO A 432 -24.51 12.81 -3.32
CA PRO A 432 -24.36 13.43 -4.64
C PRO A 432 -22.93 13.92 -4.89
N GLY A 433 -22.25 13.33 -5.88
CA GLY A 433 -20.86 13.65 -6.23
C GLY A 433 -19.79 13.02 -5.31
N ARG A 434 -20.16 12.14 -4.37
CA ARG A 434 -19.20 11.42 -3.51
C ARG A 434 -19.57 9.93 -3.42
N PRO A 435 -18.72 9.01 -3.94
CA PRO A 435 -18.96 7.57 -3.82
C PRO A 435 -18.93 7.14 -2.34
N PRO A 436 -19.50 5.97 -2.01
CA PRO A 436 -19.50 5.47 -0.65
C PRO A 436 -18.07 5.26 -0.14
N THR A 437 -17.92 5.16 1.17
CA THR A 437 -16.65 4.78 1.81
C THR A 437 -16.89 3.53 2.62
N HIS A 438 -16.15 2.48 2.32
CA HIS A 438 -16.26 1.18 2.95
C HIS A 438 -15.35 1.08 4.18
N LEU A 439 -15.85 0.44 5.24
CA LEU A 439 -15.09 0.23 6.47
C LEU A 439 -14.03 -0.85 6.29
N VAL A 440 -12.75 -0.51 6.48
CA VAL A 440 -11.66 -1.51 6.50
C VAL A 440 -10.89 -1.38 7.81
N ARG A 441 -11.23 -2.26 8.76
CA ARG A 441 -10.72 -2.25 10.13
C ARG A 441 -10.03 -3.59 10.45
N HIS A 442 -8.72 -3.53 10.68
CA HIS A 442 -7.92 -4.69 11.05
C HIS A 442 -7.80 -4.80 12.57
N GLU A 443 -8.38 -5.85 13.14
CA GLU A 443 -8.25 -6.20 14.56
C GLU A 443 -6.94 -6.94 14.85
N PHE A 444 -6.13 -6.40 15.78
CA PHE A 444 -4.92 -7.09 16.27
C PHE A 444 -5.07 -7.59 17.71
N GLY A 445 -5.85 -6.86 18.54
CA GLY A 445 -5.98 -7.17 19.96
C GLY A 445 -4.88 -6.57 20.85
N ASP A 446 -3.93 -5.84 20.26
CA ASP A 446 -2.83 -5.18 20.95
C ASP A 446 -2.41 -3.86 20.28
N THR A 447 -1.46 -3.16 20.89
CA THR A 447 -1.00 -1.83 20.52
C THR A 447 0.33 -1.82 19.74
N LEU A 448 0.84 -2.99 19.33
CA LEU A 448 2.20 -3.15 18.81
C LEU A 448 2.35 -2.71 17.34
N HIS A 449 3.53 -2.20 16.99
CA HIS A 449 3.94 -1.91 15.62
C HIS A 449 4.23 -3.19 14.83
N ARG A 450 3.75 -3.23 13.58
CA ARG A 450 4.01 -4.32 12.62
C ARG A 450 4.12 -3.81 11.19
N TRP A 451 4.88 -4.54 10.38
CA TRP A 451 4.77 -4.50 8.93
C TRP A 451 3.79 -5.55 8.48
N VAL A 452 2.72 -5.14 7.79
CA VAL A 452 1.65 -6.05 7.37
C VAL A 452 1.49 -5.98 5.86
N ASP A 453 1.42 -7.15 5.24
CA ASP A 453 1.23 -7.35 3.82
C ASP A 453 -0.25 -7.59 3.55
N TYR A 454 -0.91 -6.62 2.92
CA TYR A 454 -2.34 -6.68 2.58
C TYR A 454 -2.54 -7.11 1.13
N THR A 455 -3.50 -8.00 0.89
CA THR A 455 -3.88 -8.46 -0.45
C THR A 455 -5.39 -8.30 -0.62
N ALA A 456 -5.80 -7.58 -1.65
CA ALA A 456 -7.21 -7.48 -2.03
C ALA A 456 -7.55 -8.56 -3.06
N THR A 457 -8.75 -9.12 -2.97
CA THR A 457 -9.28 -10.11 -3.91
C THR A 457 -10.63 -9.66 -4.41
N ALA A 458 -10.76 -9.49 -5.73
CA ALA A 458 -12.01 -9.14 -6.39
C ALA A 458 -12.77 -10.41 -6.75
N THR A 459 -14.08 -10.44 -6.52
CA THR A 459 -14.97 -11.53 -6.94
C THR A 459 -15.97 -11.02 -7.99
N THR A 460 -16.23 -11.81 -9.03
CA THR A 460 -17.18 -11.43 -10.10
C THR A 460 -18.58 -11.16 -9.56
N ARG A 461 -19.26 -10.16 -10.13
CA ARG A 461 -20.69 -9.92 -9.87
C ARG A 461 -21.61 -10.88 -10.61
N PHE A 462 -21.09 -11.58 -11.63
CA PHE A 462 -21.90 -12.40 -12.52
C PHE A 462 -21.99 -13.86 -12.05
N ARG A 463 -21.76 -14.12 -10.76
CA ARG A 463 -21.73 -15.48 -10.19
C ARG A 463 -22.99 -16.29 -10.52
N GLU A 464 -24.15 -15.66 -10.58
CA GLU A 464 -25.44 -16.30 -10.88
C GLU A 464 -25.59 -16.79 -12.34
N TYR A 465 -24.71 -16.36 -13.25
CA TYR A 465 -24.75 -16.72 -14.67
C TYR A 465 -23.86 -17.93 -15.02
N PHE A 466 -23.24 -18.54 -14.01
CA PHE A 466 -22.31 -19.66 -14.16
C PHE A 466 -22.70 -20.81 -13.21
N PRO A 467 -22.44 -22.07 -13.59
CA PRO A 467 -22.74 -23.23 -12.76
C PRO A 467 -21.74 -23.40 -11.60
N LEU A 468 -22.00 -24.36 -10.72
CA LEU A 468 -21.17 -24.60 -9.53
C LEU A 468 -19.74 -25.05 -9.87
N GLU A 469 -19.55 -25.74 -10.99
CA GLU A 469 -18.25 -26.18 -11.49
C GLU A 469 -17.30 -25.01 -11.79
N ILE A 470 -17.85 -23.81 -12.03
CA ILE A 470 -17.09 -22.57 -12.23
C ILE A 470 -17.02 -21.77 -10.93
N THR A 471 -18.15 -21.68 -10.21
CA THR A 471 -18.30 -20.74 -9.08
C THR A 471 -17.82 -21.30 -7.74
N ASP A 472 -17.75 -22.62 -7.57
CA ASP A 472 -17.20 -23.27 -6.38
C ASP A 472 -15.67 -23.27 -6.43
N ARG A 473 -15.03 -22.58 -5.48
CA ARG A 473 -13.56 -22.49 -5.43
C ARG A 473 -12.89 -23.85 -5.21
N THR A 474 -13.57 -24.84 -4.64
CA THR A 474 -12.99 -26.17 -4.41
C THR A 474 -12.85 -26.99 -5.68
N VAL A 475 -13.68 -26.70 -6.69
CA VAL A 475 -13.75 -27.43 -7.98
C VAL A 475 -13.23 -26.56 -9.13
N GLY A 476 -13.75 -25.34 -9.24
CA GLY A 476 -13.40 -24.36 -10.26
C GLY A 476 -12.16 -23.53 -9.93
N GLY A 477 -11.59 -23.64 -8.73
CA GLY A 477 -10.42 -22.84 -8.33
C GLY A 477 -10.69 -21.33 -8.35
N ASP A 478 -9.74 -20.55 -8.87
CA ASP A 478 -9.76 -19.09 -8.83
C ASP A 478 -10.38 -18.44 -10.10
N LEU A 479 -11.29 -19.14 -10.77
CA LEU A 479 -11.90 -18.66 -12.02
C LEU A 479 -12.78 -17.43 -11.81
N THR A 480 -13.49 -17.34 -10.68
CA THR A 480 -14.39 -16.21 -10.39
C THR A 480 -13.72 -15.06 -9.63
N ILE A 481 -12.42 -15.16 -9.38
CA ILE A 481 -11.69 -14.16 -8.59
C ILE A 481 -10.46 -13.61 -9.31
N HIS A 482 -10.09 -12.40 -8.93
CA HIS A 482 -8.86 -11.76 -9.36
C HIS A 482 -8.11 -11.25 -8.13
N VAL A 483 -6.96 -11.87 -7.86
CA VAL A 483 -6.10 -11.49 -6.73
C VAL A 483 -5.22 -10.31 -7.14
N GLY A 484 -5.21 -9.29 -6.30
CA GLY A 484 -4.39 -8.09 -6.47
C GLY A 484 -2.93 -8.27 -6.08
N PRO A 485 -2.06 -7.30 -6.39
CA PRO A 485 -0.71 -7.27 -5.84
C PRO A 485 -0.75 -7.05 -4.32
N THR A 486 0.19 -7.66 -3.61
CA THR A 486 0.37 -7.46 -2.17
C THR A 486 0.96 -6.08 -1.89
N GLN A 487 0.36 -5.34 -0.97
CA GLN A 487 0.81 -4.03 -0.53
C GLN A 487 1.30 -4.11 0.93
N ARG A 488 2.60 -3.90 1.13
CA ARG A 488 3.21 -3.80 2.46
C ARG A 488 2.92 -2.44 3.08
N LEU A 489 2.34 -2.41 4.28
CA LEU A 489 2.01 -1.18 5.01
C LEU A 489 2.58 -1.21 6.42
N ASN A 490 2.99 -0.03 6.90
CA ASN A 490 3.36 0.20 8.29
C ASN A 490 2.10 0.36 9.15
N VAL A 491 1.89 -0.56 10.10
CA VAL A 491 0.90 -0.40 11.17
C VAL A 491 1.60 0.20 12.38
N PRO A 492 1.39 1.48 12.72
CA PRO A 492 2.15 2.12 13.79
C PRO A 492 1.75 1.61 15.17
N SER A 493 2.68 1.64 16.13
CA SER A 493 2.38 1.40 17.54
C SER A 493 1.48 2.51 18.09
N SER A 494 0.44 2.13 18.85
CA SER A 494 -0.49 3.05 19.49
C SER A 494 -0.20 3.28 20.99
N HIS A 495 0.86 2.64 21.51
CA HIS A 495 1.29 2.76 22.91
C HIS A 495 2.79 3.09 23.00
N ARG A 496 3.21 3.71 24.10
CA ARG A 496 4.63 3.96 24.34
C ARG A 496 5.36 2.63 24.61
N PRO A 497 6.61 2.49 24.17
CA PRO A 497 7.45 1.40 24.65
C PRO A 497 7.58 1.41 26.17
N ASP A 498 7.79 0.23 26.77
CA ASP A 498 8.12 0.12 28.18
C ASP A 498 9.54 0.66 28.46
N PRO A 499 9.83 1.16 29.66
CA PRO A 499 11.17 1.67 29.99
C PRO A 499 12.24 0.58 29.90
N PRO A 500 13.47 0.90 29.45
CA PRO A 500 14.53 -0.09 29.37
C PRO A 500 14.99 -0.48 30.78
N GLN A 501 15.07 -1.79 31.03
CA GLN A 501 15.60 -2.34 32.27
C GLN A 501 17.08 -2.67 32.08
N VAL A 502 17.95 -1.77 32.54
CA VAL A 502 19.41 -1.90 32.41
C VAL A 502 19.95 -2.77 33.55
N GLU A 503 20.58 -3.88 33.20
CA GLU A 503 21.23 -4.77 34.17
C GLU A 503 22.61 -4.24 34.57
N TYR A 504 23.45 -3.96 33.58
CA TYR A 504 24.77 -3.38 33.78
C TYR A 504 25.34 -2.82 32.46
N ILE A 505 26.35 -1.97 32.59
CA ILE A 505 27.07 -1.37 31.45
C ILE A 505 28.55 -1.72 31.57
N VAL A 506 29.14 -2.16 30.45
CA VAL A 506 30.55 -2.53 30.38
C VAL A 506 31.25 -1.63 29.37
N PRO A 507 32.37 -0.97 29.71
CA PRO A 507 33.20 -0.29 28.73
C PRO A 507 33.76 -1.28 27.71
N THR A 508 33.66 -0.94 26.44
CA THR A 508 34.19 -1.72 25.32
C THR A 508 35.19 -0.88 24.53
N TRP A 509 36.07 -1.55 23.81
CA TRP A 509 37.00 -0.94 22.89
C TRP A 509 37.30 -1.92 21.78
N THR A 510 37.76 -1.39 20.65
CA THR A 510 38.26 -2.20 19.53
C THR A 510 39.76 -2.04 19.42
N TRP A 511 40.41 -3.06 18.84
CA TRP A 511 41.82 -3.02 18.51
C TRP A 511 41.99 -2.95 17.00
N GLU A 512 42.76 -1.98 16.54
CA GLU A 512 43.22 -1.86 15.17
C GLU A 512 44.72 -2.16 15.14
N GLU A 513 45.17 -2.99 14.20
CA GLU A 513 46.58 -3.28 14.01
C GLU A 513 46.98 -3.04 12.55
N ARG A 514 48.08 -2.34 12.35
CA ARG A 514 48.64 -2.08 11.03
C ARG A 514 50.15 -2.08 11.07
N THR A 515 50.77 -2.60 10.01
CA THR A 515 52.22 -2.48 9.82
C THR A 515 52.50 -1.42 8.76
N VAL A 516 53.25 -0.40 9.13
CA VAL A 516 53.64 0.71 8.27
C VAL A 516 55.12 0.57 7.96
N VAL A 517 55.47 0.21 6.73
CA VAL A 517 56.86 0.31 6.26
C VAL A 517 57.09 1.80 5.99
N GLY A 518 57.92 2.44 6.83
CA GLY A 518 57.90 3.89 7.06
C GLY A 518 58.00 4.81 5.82
N ALA A 519 57.53 6.03 6.04
CA ALA A 519 57.65 7.18 5.14
C ALA A 519 59.10 7.39 4.67
N ARG A 520 59.27 7.75 3.39
CA ARG A 520 60.58 8.05 2.77
C ARG A 520 61.32 9.17 3.52
N ALA A 521 62.16 8.82 4.47
CA ALA A 521 63.24 9.68 4.93
C ALA A 521 64.28 9.80 3.80
N ARG A 522 64.38 10.97 3.18
CA ARG A 522 65.34 11.23 2.09
C ARG A 522 66.75 11.42 2.67
N LEU A 523 67.45 10.32 2.98
CA LEU A 523 68.88 10.33 3.26
C LEU A 523 69.65 10.63 1.97
N GLY A 524 70.73 11.42 2.05
CA GLY A 524 71.47 11.92 0.90
C GLY A 524 71.79 10.83 -0.14
N GLY A 525 71.28 10.99 -1.35
CA GLY A 525 71.69 10.23 -2.54
C GLY A 525 71.28 8.75 -2.64
N GLY A 526 70.70 8.13 -1.60
CA GLY A 526 70.30 6.72 -1.63
C GLY A 526 69.22 6.38 -0.58
N PHE A 527 68.40 5.36 -0.88
CA PHE A 527 67.37 4.85 0.03
C PHE A 527 68.03 3.99 1.12
N GLY A 528 68.00 4.43 2.39
CA GLY A 528 68.34 3.56 3.52
C GLY A 528 67.29 2.46 3.68
N ALA A 529 67.68 1.27 4.14
CA ALA A 529 66.74 0.22 4.52
C ALA A 529 65.82 0.75 5.63
N LEU A 530 64.51 0.55 5.49
CA LEU A 530 63.48 1.01 6.43
C LEU A 530 62.93 -0.21 7.17
N SER A 531 62.95 -0.19 8.49
CA SER A 531 62.23 -1.19 9.29
C SER A 531 60.72 -0.96 9.24
N PRO A 532 59.92 -2.03 9.19
CA PRO A 532 58.48 -1.93 9.40
C PRO A 532 58.17 -1.45 10.82
N THR A 533 57.21 -0.53 10.94
CA THR A 533 56.64 -0.09 12.23
C THR A 533 55.29 -0.77 12.42
N THR A 534 55.17 -1.62 13.42
CA THR A 534 53.87 -2.19 13.82
C THR A 534 53.18 -1.18 14.74
N VAL A 535 51.94 -0.84 14.42
CA VAL A 535 51.10 0.09 15.17
C VAL A 535 49.85 -0.64 15.62
N ARG A 536 49.58 -0.62 16.93
CA ARG A 536 48.35 -1.12 17.53
C ARG A 536 47.61 0.04 18.18
N LYS A 537 46.35 0.26 17.79
CA LYS A 537 45.49 1.32 18.32
C LYS A 537 44.30 0.70 19.03
N ARG A 538 44.14 1.02 20.31
CA ARG A 538 42.87 0.86 21.04
C ARG A 538 41.99 2.05 20.71
N VAL A 539 40.84 1.80 20.10
CA VAL A 539 39.79 2.80 19.92
C VAL A 539 38.82 2.66 21.08
N GLY A 540 38.82 3.67 21.95
CA GLY A 540 38.01 3.76 23.15
C GLY A 540 36.62 4.32 22.88
N GLY A 541 35.93 4.78 23.94
CA GLY A 541 34.60 5.37 23.83
C GLY A 541 33.45 4.38 23.58
N GLY A 542 33.73 3.08 23.55
CA GLY A 542 32.71 2.04 23.44
C GLY A 542 32.03 1.73 24.78
N LEU A 543 30.72 1.50 24.76
CA LEU A 543 29.95 0.94 25.87
C LEU A 543 29.05 -0.17 25.37
N ARG A 544 28.94 -1.27 26.12
CA ARG A 544 27.91 -2.29 25.93
C ARG A 544 26.91 -2.22 27.07
N VAL A 545 25.66 -1.94 26.74
CA VAL A 545 24.54 -1.86 27.68
C VAL A 545 23.80 -3.20 27.65
N TYR A 546 23.77 -3.95 28.75
CA TYR A 546 22.98 -5.17 28.88
C TYR A 546 21.60 -4.87 29.47
N LEU A 547 20.57 -5.49 28.89
CA LEU A 547 19.15 -5.23 29.13
C LEU A 547 18.42 -6.53 29.44
N SER A 548 17.48 -6.48 30.39
CA SER A 548 16.66 -7.63 30.74
C SER A 548 15.61 -7.94 29.66
N ARG A 549 15.13 -9.18 29.67
CA ARG A 549 13.97 -9.64 28.88
C ARG A 549 12.67 -9.33 29.63
N PRO A 550 11.52 -9.15 28.95
CA PRO A 550 11.31 -9.26 27.51
C PRO A 550 11.59 -7.97 26.73
N TRP A 551 11.84 -8.11 25.43
CA TRP A 551 11.92 -7.02 24.45
C TRP A 551 10.68 -6.97 23.53
N TYR A 552 10.55 -5.92 22.71
CA TYR A 552 9.43 -5.68 21.77
C TYR A 552 8.10 -5.27 22.42
N SER A 553 8.15 -4.47 23.49
CA SER A 553 6.97 -3.93 24.18
C SER A 553 6.05 -3.06 23.30
N SER A 554 6.59 -2.51 22.21
CA SER A 554 5.91 -1.69 21.21
C SER A 554 5.93 -2.31 19.81
N GLY A 555 6.33 -3.58 19.70
CA GLY A 555 6.39 -4.33 18.44
C GLY A 555 7.77 -4.39 17.81
N ALA A 556 7.80 -4.77 16.52
CA ALA A 556 9.02 -4.90 15.74
C ALA A 556 9.82 -3.58 15.68
N ASP A 557 11.10 -3.64 15.29
CA ASP A 557 11.94 -2.44 15.12
C ASP A 557 12.11 -1.57 16.39
N GLU A 558 11.80 -2.08 17.58
CA GLU A 558 12.06 -1.41 18.87
C GLU A 558 13.57 -1.32 19.14
N LEU A 559 14.06 -0.09 19.37
CA LEU A 559 15.47 0.26 19.54
C LEU A 559 15.78 0.69 20.98
N LEU A 560 17.05 0.62 21.38
CA LEU A 560 17.54 1.36 22.55
C LEU A 560 17.87 2.80 22.12
N GLY A 561 17.20 3.79 22.68
CA GLY A 561 17.41 5.20 22.40
C GLY A 561 18.29 5.87 23.45
N VAL A 562 19.31 6.61 23.00
CA VAL A 562 20.06 7.57 23.83
C VAL A 562 19.45 8.96 23.65
N VAL A 563 18.99 9.56 24.74
CA VAL A 563 18.36 10.88 24.72
C VAL A 563 19.44 11.97 24.74
N VAL A 564 19.35 12.91 23.81
CA VAL A 564 20.19 14.11 23.76
C VAL A 564 19.33 15.35 23.58
N ARG A 565 19.88 16.52 23.90
CA ARG A 565 19.16 17.79 23.72
C ARG A 565 18.73 18.00 22.27
N GLN A 566 17.62 18.72 22.09
CA GLN A 566 17.13 19.08 20.77
C GLN A 566 18.20 19.83 19.96
N GLN A 567 18.50 19.30 18.78
CA GLN A 567 19.58 19.78 17.92
C GLN A 567 19.30 19.44 16.45
N PRO A 568 19.90 20.16 15.48
CA PRO A 568 19.73 19.84 14.08
C PRO A 568 20.48 18.56 13.69
N TRP A 569 19.88 17.74 12.83
CA TRP A 569 20.50 16.51 12.31
C TRP A 569 21.39 16.80 11.10
N LEU A 570 22.55 17.43 11.33
CA LEU A 570 23.44 17.88 10.26
C LEU A 570 24.10 16.73 9.45
N THR A 571 24.20 15.53 10.03
CA THR A 571 24.75 14.33 9.36
C THR A 571 23.71 13.56 8.55
N LEU A 572 22.47 14.02 8.48
CA LEU A 572 21.37 13.36 7.77
C LEU A 572 21.72 12.92 6.33
N PRO A 573 22.44 13.72 5.50
CA PRO A 573 22.84 13.25 4.16
C PRO A 573 23.83 12.08 4.15
N ILE A 574 24.64 11.90 5.20
CA ILE A 574 25.51 10.72 5.36
C ILE A 574 24.66 9.55 5.82
N ASP A 575 23.83 9.76 6.84
CA ASP A 575 23.02 8.72 7.46
C ASP A 575 21.98 8.14 6.48
N ARG A 576 21.43 8.99 5.62
CA ARG A 576 20.55 8.57 4.53
C ARG A 576 21.27 7.66 3.52
N ARG A 577 22.56 7.89 3.25
CA ARG A 577 23.36 7.03 2.35
C ARG A 577 23.74 5.71 3.01
N THR A 578 23.82 5.66 4.33
CA THR A 578 24.06 4.42 5.08
C THR A 578 22.78 3.62 5.33
N GLY A 579 21.64 4.03 4.74
CA GLY A 579 20.38 3.30 4.80
C GLY A 579 19.47 3.65 5.97
N LEU A 580 19.77 4.69 6.76
CA LEU A 580 18.83 5.16 7.80
C LEU A 580 17.58 5.76 7.14
N LEU A 581 16.42 5.42 7.70
CA LEU A 581 15.14 6.06 7.35
C LEU A 581 15.12 7.50 7.85
N VAL A 582 14.68 8.41 6.99
CA VAL A 582 14.71 9.85 7.24
C VAL A 582 13.38 10.48 6.82
N SER A 583 12.76 11.27 7.70
CA SER A 583 11.55 12.03 7.36
C SER A 583 11.87 13.26 6.52
N VAL A 584 10.93 13.72 5.69
CA VAL A 584 11.10 14.91 4.85
C VAL A 584 11.31 16.15 5.72
N GLU A 585 10.58 16.24 6.83
CA GLU A 585 10.67 17.33 7.81
C GLU A 585 12.04 17.37 8.48
N ALA A 586 12.60 16.21 8.84
CA ALA A 586 13.95 16.11 9.36
C ALA A 586 14.98 16.61 8.34
N GLY A 587 14.78 16.27 7.06
CA GLY A 587 15.61 16.75 5.95
C GLY A 587 15.54 18.27 5.79
N GLN A 588 14.34 18.84 5.78
CA GLN A 588 14.13 20.29 5.69
C GLN A 588 14.68 21.03 6.90
N ALA A 589 14.50 20.51 8.11
CA ALA A 589 15.04 21.09 9.33
C ALA A 589 16.57 21.07 9.34
N ALA A 590 17.19 19.97 8.89
CA ALA A 590 18.63 19.86 8.72
C ALA A 590 19.15 20.87 7.68
N ASP A 591 18.50 20.98 6.52
CA ASP A 591 18.88 21.93 5.47
C ASP A 591 18.71 23.39 5.92
N LEU A 592 17.63 23.72 6.63
CA LEU A 592 17.41 25.06 7.18
C LEU A 592 18.49 25.45 8.21
N ALA A 593 18.84 24.51 9.10
CA ALA A 593 19.91 24.73 10.07
C ALA A 593 21.27 24.90 9.37
N ALA A 594 21.57 24.05 8.37
CA ALA A 594 22.79 24.14 7.59
C ALA A 594 22.90 25.45 6.81
N GLU A 595 21.79 25.96 6.26
CA GLU A 595 21.77 27.25 5.56
C GLU A 595 22.09 28.40 6.50
N ARG A 596 21.54 28.40 7.73
CA ARG A 596 21.87 29.41 8.77
C ARG A 596 23.34 29.37 9.15
N ILE A 597 23.92 28.17 9.29
CA ILE A 597 25.33 27.96 9.61
C ILE A 597 26.23 28.50 8.47
N LEU A 598 25.88 28.18 7.22
CA LEU A 598 26.64 28.62 6.05
C LEU A 598 26.56 30.14 5.87
N ALA A 599 25.39 30.74 6.10
CA ALA A 599 25.19 32.19 6.05
C ALA A 599 25.97 32.94 7.14
N ALA A 600 26.13 32.32 8.32
CA ALA A 600 26.94 32.86 9.41
C ALA A 600 28.47 32.77 9.15
N GLY A 601 28.90 32.15 8.04
CA GLY A 601 30.32 32.02 7.69
C GLY A 601 31.08 31.01 8.55
N LEU A 602 30.38 30.12 9.26
CA LEU A 602 30.96 29.19 10.23
C LEU A 602 31.59 27.93 9.59
N ALA A 603 31.55 27.79 8.26
CA ALA A 603 32.21 26.72 7.51
C ALA A 603 32.88 27.25 6.24
N SER A 604 34.18 26.98 6.07
CA SER A 604 35.03 27.47 4.98
C SER A 604 35.24 26.41 3.89
N GLY A 605 35.36 26.83 2.61
CA GLY A 605 35.65 25.94 1.47
C GLY A 605 34.82 26.19 0.20
N ARG A 606 35.31 25.72 -0.96
CA ARG A 606 34.57 25.75 -2.24
C ARG A 606 33.60 24.57 -2.31
N GLY A 607 32.32 24.81 -2.02
CA GLY A 607 31.25 23.84 -2.24
C GLY A 607 30.53 24.08 -3.56
N SER A 608 30.06 23.01 -4.21
CA SER A 608 29.13 23.11 -5.35
C SER A 608 27.80 23.73 -4.89
N SER A 609 27.30 24.74 -5.61
CA SER A 609 25.98 25.33 -5.35
C SER A 609 24.82 24.39 -5.72
N ARG A 610 25.09 23.27 -6.39
CA ARG A 610 24.07 22.28 -6.81
C ARG A 610 23.65 21.30 -5.70
N LEU A 611 24.42 21.23 -4.61
CA LEU A 611 24.13 20.34 -3.48
C LEU A 611 23.15 21.01 -2.50
N ARG A 612 22.41 20.20 -1.74
CA ARG A 612 21.53 20.71 -0.66
C ARG A 612 22.36 21.38 0.44
N PRO A 613 21.78 22.32 1.22
CA PRO A 613 22.51 23.03 2.28
C PRO A 613 23.27 22.11 3.25
N ALA A 614 22.67 21.02 3.74
CA ALA A 614 23.33 20.09 4.64
C ALA A 614 24.49 19.34 3.97
N GLU A 615 24.35 18.94 2.71
CA GLU A 615 25.42 18.31 1.92
C GLU A 615 26.59 19.26 1.67
N ARG A 616 26.29 20.53 1.35
CA ARG A 616 27.32 21.58 1.20
C ARG A 616 28.07 21.81 2.50
N LEU A 617 27.37 21.84 3.63
CA LEU A 617 27.99 22.01 4.93
C LEU A 617 28.95 20.86 5.23
N LEU A 618 28.50 19.62 5.05
CA LEU A 618 29.33 18.43 5.27
C LEU A 618 30.60 18.44 4.40
N ALA A 619 30.47 18.78 3.11
CA ALA A 619 31.61 18.87 2.20
C ALA A 619 32.63 19.97 2.62
N ARG A 620 32.18 21.05 3.28
CA ARG A 620 33.06 22.10 3.82
C ARG A 620 33.69 21.73 5.16
N THR A 621 33.12 20.76 5.88
CA THR A 621 33.69 20.27 7.15
C THR A 621 34.78 19.21 6.96
N GLU A 622 35.04 18.77 5.74
CA GLU A 622 36.17 17.90 5.41
C GLU A 622 37.42 18.75 5.14
N SER A 623 38.43 18.67 6.02
CA SER A 623 39.70 19.34 5.74
C SER A 623 40.53 18.52 4.75
N ALA A 624 41.07 19.17 3.72
CA ALA A 624 42.07 18.59 2.83
C ALA A 624 43.46 18.68 3.49
N SER A 625 43.68 17.97 4.59
CA SER A 625 45.02 17.87 5.18
C SER A 625 45.81 16.79 4.42
N ALA A 626 46.73 17.19 3.54
CA ALA A 626 47.71 16.27 2.97
C ALA A 626 48.63 15.74 4.08
N PRO A 627 49.03 14.45 4.06
CA PRO A 627 49.93 13.91 5.08
C PRO A 627 51.24 14.72 5.11
N LYS A 628 51.60 15.24 6.28
CA LYS A 628 52.90 15.90 6.49
C LYS A 628 53.99 14.86 6.29
N VAL A 629 54.81 15.01 5.24
CA VAL A 629 56.01 14.20 5.05
C VAL A 629 57.09 14.75 5.99
N ALA A 630 57.61 13.91 6.89
CA ALA A 630 58.75 14.28 7.73
C ALA A 630 60.00 14.51 6.84
N VAL A 631 60.57 15.72 6.88
CA VAL A 631 61.80 16.08 6.14
C VAL A 631 62.97 16.05 7.12
N LEU A 632 63.87 15.09 6.98
CA LEU A 632 65.09 14.99 7.80
C LEU A 632 66.25 15.84 7.23
N SER A 633 67.11 16.33 8.13
CA SER A 633 68.38 17.00 7.81
C SER A 633 69.40 16.02 7.23
N ARG A 634 70.35 16.51 6.42
CA ARG A 634 71.40 15.72 5.74
C ARG A 634 72.48 15.13 6.66
N SER A 635 72.46 15.42 7.97
CA SER A 635 73.52 15.07 8.92
C SER A 635 73.07 14.22 10.12
N THR A 636 71.88 13.63 10.09
CA THR A 636 71.34 12.86 11.22
C THR A 636 71.88 11.42 11.23
N PRO A 637 72.40 10.90 12.36
CA PRO A 637 72.78 9.49 12.51
C PRO A 637 71.66 8.51 12.15
N ALA A 638 72.00 7.29 11.73
CA ALA A 638 71.03 6.31 11.24
C ALA A 638 69.99 5.91 12.31
N GLU A 639 70.40 5.77 13.57
CA GLU A 639 69.50 5.46 14.69
C GLU A 639 68.54 6.62 14.99
N ASP A 640 69.03 7.86 15.04
CA ASP A 640 68.21 9.06 15.22
C ASP A 640 67.20 9.26 14.08
N ALA A 641 67.60 8.93 12.85
CA ALA A 641 66.71 8.96 11.68
C ALA A 641 65.60 7.90 11.77
N GLN A 642 65.92 6.69 12.26
CA GLN A 642 64.95 5.62 12.49
C GLN A 642 63.99 5.96 13.64
N LEU A 643 64.49 6.55 14.73
CA LEU A 643 63.67 7.05 15.84
C LEU A 643 62.72 8.16 15.38
N THR A 644 63.21 9.10 14.56
CA THR A 644 62.36 10.17 14.01
C THR A 644 61.29 9.61 13.06
N ALA A 645 61.63 8.59 12.25
CA ALA A 645 60.66 7.91 11.39
C ALA A 645 59.59 7.13 12.20
N HIS A 646 59.99 6.48 13.30
CA HIS A 646 59.08 5.83 14.24
C HIS A 646 58.08 6.83 14.85
N LEU A 647 58.57 7.98 15.35
CA LEU A 647 57.73 9.03 15.90
C LEU A 647 56.82 9.67 14.83
N ALA A 648 57.26 9.77 13.57
CA ALA A 648 56.41 10.27 12.48
C ALA A 648 55.23 9.33 12.14
N VAL A 649 55.39 8.00 12.31
CA VAL A 649 54.28 7.05 12.14
C VAL A 649 53.20 7.25 13.20
N LEU A 650 53.59 7.63 14.43
CA LEU A 650 52.63 8.01 15.48
C LEU A 650 51.87 9.28 15.14
N GLU A 651 52.43 10.21 14.36
CA GLU A 651 51.79 11.47 13.96
C GLU A 651 50.73 11.31 12.86
N GLY A 652 50.35 10.07 12.52
CA GLY A 652 49.29 9.79 11.54
C GLY A 652 49.78 9.76 10.09
N VAL A 653 51.10 9.74 9.87
CA VAL A 653 51.65 9.55 8.52
C VAL A 653 51.29 8.15 8.02
N GLY A 654 50.38 8.07 7.04
CA GLY A 654 49.90 6.82 6.44
C GLY A 654 48.57 6.28 7.01
N GLU A 655 47.77 7.08 7.72
CA GLU A 655 46.38 6.72 8.03
C GLU A 655 45.51 6.63 6.75
N ALA A 656 44.52 5.73 6.76
CA ALA A 656 43.51 5.68 5.70
C ALA A 656 42.78 7.03 5.64
N GLN A 657 42.78 7.65 4.46
CA GLN A 657 42.27 9.01 4.22
C GLN A 657 40.82 9.22 4.70
N GLU A 658 40.02 8.15 4.72
CA GLU A 658 38.61 8.16 5.14
C GLU A 658 38.41 8.32 6.65
N ASN A 659 39.24 7.68 7.49
CA ASN A 659 39.12 7.77 8.96
C ASN A 659 39.52 9.16 9.46
N ALA A 660 40.60 9.71 8.92
CA ALA A 660 41.04 11.07 9.22
C ALA A 660 39.99 12.11 8.77
N ALA A 661 39.36 11.91 7.60
CA ALA A 661 38.28 12.77 7.13
C ALA A 661 37.04 12.71 8.04
N ALA A 662 36.65 11.52 8.50
CA ALA A 662 35.51 11.35 9.41
C ALA A 662 35.74 12.02 10.77
N ALA A 663 36.93 11.83 11.37
CA ALA A 663 37.30 12.49 12.63
C ALA A 663 37.36 14.01 12.47
N SER A 664 37.95 14.51 11.38
CA SER A 664 38.00 15.95 11.08
C SER A 664 36.59 16.54 10.92
N ARG A 665 35.67 15.85 10.23
CA ARG A 665 34.27 16.27 10.14
C ARG A 665 33.60 16.32 11.51
N SER A 666 33.74 15.27 12.33
CA SER A 666 33.16 15.21 13.68
C SER A 666 33.63 16.41 14.51
N HIS A 667 34.93 16.69 14.50
CA HIS A 667 35.52 17.81 15.23
C HIS A 667 34.99 19.16 14.74
N ASN A 668 34.98 19.39 13.42
CA ASN A 668 34.50 20.65 12.84
C ASN A 668 33.00 20.87 13.10
N LEU A 669 32.17 19.82 13.00
CA LEU A 669 30.75 19.88 13.34
C LEU A 669 30.53 20.22 14.82
N THR A 670 31.33 19.64 15.72
CA THR A 670 31.30 19.96 17.15
C THR A 670 31.57 21.45 17.36
N GLY A 671 32.64 22.00 16.77
CA GLY A 671 32.98 23.43 16.90
C GLY A 671 31.92 24.37 16.31
N ILE A 672 31.27 23.98 15.21
CA ILE A 672 30.15 24.73 14.63
C ILE A 672 28.96 24.74 15.59
N LEU A 673 28.54 23.56 16.09
CA LEU A 673 27.40 23.43 17.01
C LEU A 673 27.63 24.18 18.32
N ASP A 674 28.87 24.25 18.78
CA ASP A 674 29.26 25.02 19.96
C ASP A 674 29.09 26.52 19.77
N THR A 675 29.38 27.01 18.57
CA THR A 675 29.25 28.44 18.24
C THR A 675 27.79 28.86 18.15
N ILE A 676 26.90 27.96 17.68
CA ILE A 676 25.46 28.23 17.56
C ILE A 676 24.65 27.80 18.79
N GLY A 677 25.28 27.66 19.96
CA GLY A 677 24.67 27.10 21.18
C GLY A 677 23.31 27.71 21.59
N GLY A 678 23.02 28.96 21.23
CA GLY A 678 21.72 29.60 21.46
C GLY A 678 20.57 29.13 20.55
N GLN A 679 20.86 28.30 19.54
CA GLN A 679 19.88 27.67 18.65
C GLN A 679 19.58 26.21 19.04
N LEU A 680 20.24 25.70 20.07
CA LEU A 680 20.00 24.37 20.61
C LEU A 680 18.92 24.45 21.70
N GLY A 681 18.08 23.43 21.79
CA GLY A 681 17.03 23.39 22.82
C GLY A 681 17.61 23.38 24.22
N ALA A 682 16.81 23.82 25.20
CA ALA A 682 17.22 23.79 26.60
C ALA A 682 17.58 22.35 27.02
N ALA A 683 18.66 22.21 27.78
CA ALA A 683 19.05 20.92 28.33
C ALA A 683 18.08 20.57 29.47
N GLY A 684 17.09 19.73 29.18
CA GLY A 684 16.22 19.15 30.19
C GLY A 684 16.99 18.27 31.19
N PRO A 685 16.36 17.83 32.28
CA PRO A 685 17.00 16.94 33.26
C PRO A 685 17.28 15.54 32.67
N PHE A 686 16.52 15.11 31.65
CA PHE A 686 16.57 13.75 31.11
C PHE A 686 17.35 13.65 29.79
N VAL A 687 18.55 14.25 29.74
CA VAL A 687 19.44 14.17 28.58
C VAL A 687 20.78 13.57 28.99
N THR A 688 21.40 12.83 28.09
CA THR A 688 22.74 12.26 28.28
C THR A 688 23.74 13.39 28.46
N ARG A 689 24.65 13.21 29.41
CA ARG A 689 25.71 14.18 29.72
C ARG A 689 27.01 13.43 29.92
N TRP A 690 28.13 14.09 29.65
CA TRP A 690 29.43 13.59 30.07
C TRP A 690 30.23 14.71 30.74
N GLY A 691 31.22 14.31 31.52
CA GLY A 691 32.11 15.21 32.25
C GLY A 691 33.49 14.60 32.41
N ALA A 692 34.49 15.46 32.58
CA ALA A 692 35.85 15.02 32.87
C ALA A 692 35.91 14.32 34.24
N ASP A 693 36.85 13.39 34.39
CA ASP A 693 37.11 12.74 35.67
C ASP A 693 37.63 13.77 36.69
N PRO A 694 36.95 14.00 37.83
CA PRO A 694 37.39 14.96 38.82
C PRO A 694 38.69 14.56 39.55
N ALA A 695 39.09 13.29 39.51
CA ALA A 695 40.34 12.84 40.12
C ALA A 695 41.58 13.17 39.27
N TRP A 696 41.38 13.49 37.99
CA TRP A 696 42.46 13.72 37.03
C TRP A 696 42.30 15.08 36.35
N ALA A 697 43.32 15.94 36.48
CA ALA A 697 43.44 17.10 35.61
C ALA A 697 43.77 16.61 34.19
N SER A 698 42.82 16.78 33.27
CA SER A 698 42.91 16.35 31.87
C SER A 698 42.18 17.38 30.97
N PRO A 699 42.25 17.26 29.64
CA PRO A 699 41.50 18.13 28.74
C PRO A 699 40.00 18.06 29.05
N ALA A 700 39.29 19.15 28.78
CA ALA A 700 37.84 19.14 28.88
C ALA A 700 37.24 18.11 27.90
N THR A 701 36.13 17.49 28.30
CA THR A 701 35.33 16.68 27.37
C THR A 701 34.89 17.52 26.19
N ALA A 702 34.69 16.88 25.04
CA ALA A 702 33.99 17.51 23.93
C ALA A 702 32.67 18.09 24.42
N ARG A 703 32.23 19.22 23.86
CA ARG A 703 30.87 19.67 24.10
C ARG A 703 29.90 18.73 23.39
N GLY A 704 28.69 18.61 23.94
CA GLY A 704 27.70 17.63 23.50
C GLY A 704 26.97 17.02 24.69
N PRO A 705 26.39 15.81 24.53
CA PRO A 705 26.47 14.95 23.35
C PRO A 705 25.67 15.44 22.13
N TYR A 706 26.22 15.28 20.94
CA TYR A 706 25.62 15.60 19.64
C TYR A 706 25.37 14.33 18.81
N ILE A 707 24.43 14.38 17.86
CA ILE A 707 24.03 13.21 17.06
C ILE A 707 25.24 12.53 16.38
N HIS A 708 26.17 13.31 15.82
CA HIS A 708 27.33 12.78 15.10
C HIS A 708 28.35 12.09 16.00
N GLN A 709 28.32 12.33 17.32
CA GLN A 709 29.21 11.70 18.30
C GLN A 709 28.77 10.28 18.68
N PHE A 710 27.68 9.77 18.10
CA PHE A 710 27.21 8.39 18.24
C PHE A 710 27.42 7.63 16.93
N ALA A 711 28.59 7.01 16.76
CA ALA A 711 28.98 6.44 15.47
C ALA A 711 28.14 5.22 15.06
N LEU A 712 27.63 4.44 16.04
CA LEU A 712 26.83 3.23 15.83
C LEU A 712 25.31 3.48 15.80
N ARG A 713 24.86 4.70 15.54
CA ARG A 713 23.41 5.03 15.47
C ARG A 713 22.72 4.31 14.31
N SER A 714 21.55 3.75 14.56
CA SER A 714 20.70 3.08 13.56
C SER A 714 19.39 3.82 13.26
N ALA A 715 18.99 4.78 14.11
CA ALA A 715 17.88 5.69 13.85
C ALA A 715 18.09 7.02 14.59
N VAL A 716 17.46 8.10 14.11
CA VAL A 716 17.44 9.38 14.81
C VAL A 716 16.03 9.95 14.78
N GLY A 717 15.44 10.12 15.96
CA GLY A 717 14.16 10.80 16.15
C GLY A 717 14.39 12.24 16.60
N THR A 718 13.92 13.23 15.85
CA THR A 718 13.98 14.65 16.23
C THR A 718 12.62 15.13 16.71
N GLY A 719 12.57 15.99 17.74
CA GLY A 719 11.30 16.54 18.21
C GLY A 719 10.48 15.53 19.02
N ILE A 720 11.14 14.58 19.67
CA ILE A 720 10.49 13.49 20.40
C ILE A 720 9.98 14.00 21.75
N SER A 721 8.71 13.72 22.04
CA SER A 721 8.08 14.00 23.33
C SER A 721 8.42 12.91 24.35
N LEU A 722 9.05 13.31 25.45
CA LEU A 722 9.43 12.42 26.55
C LEU A 722 8.50 12.60 27.75
N PRO A 723 8.05 11.52 28.39
CA PRO A 723 7.29 11.62 29.64
C PRO A 723 8.09 12.36 30.72
N GLY A 724 7.47 13.32 31.39
CA GLY A 724 8.13 14.10 32.46
C GLY A 724 9.00 15.28 31.98
N GLN A 725 9.10 15.52 30.67
CA GLN A 725 9.81 16.66 30.10
C GLN A 725 8.91 17.48 29.17
N ALA A 726 8.86 18.80 29.35
CA ALA A 726 8.10 19.69 28.46
C ALA A 726 8.83 19.92 27.12
N GLU A 727 10.15 20.09 27.18
CA GLU A 727 10.99 20.34 26.02
C GLU A 727 11.16 19.07 25.18
N PRO A 728 11.02 19.15 23.84
CA PRO A 728 11.30 18.02 22.99
C PRO A 728 12.79 17.65 23.03
N ALA A 729 13.08 16.40 22.72
CA ALA A 729 14.44 15.89 22.67
C ALA A 729 14.74 15.21 21.34
N VAL A 730 16.03 14.94 21.12
CA VAL A 730 16.47 14.02 20.08
C VAL A 730 16.74 12.67 20.74
N VAL A 731 16.29 11.59 20.09
CA VAL A 731 16.58 10.21 20.50
C VAL A 731 17.44 9.57 19.42
N VAL A 732 18.64 9.15 19.80
CA VAL A 732 19.57 8.42 18.92
C VAL A 732 19.36 6.93 19.19
N GLY A 733 18.72 6.24 18.24
CA GLY A 733 18.39 4.82 18.33
C GLY A 733 19.58 3.94 17.96
N HIS A 734 19.72 2.84 18.68
CA HIS A 734 20.71 1.79 18.48
C HIS A 734 20.02 0.42 18.51
N THR A 735 20.45 -0.48 17.63
CA THR A 735 19.80 -1.78 17.45
C THR A 735 20.20 -2.76 18.57
N PRO A 736 19.24 -3.34 19.31
CA PRO A 736 19.52 -4.34 20.32
C PRO A 736 19.82 -5.70 19.66
N VAL A 737 20.72 -6.46 20.27
CA VAL A 737 21.14 -7.81 19.84
C VAL A 737 20.97 -8.79 21.00
N PHE A 738 20.47 -9.99 20.72
CA PHE A 738 20.28 -11.01 21.74
C PHE A 738 21.58 -11.80 21.98
N ASP A 739 22.06 -11.82 23.22
CA ASP A 739 23.18 -12.67 23.66
C ASP A 739 22.63 -13.99 24.23
N ALA A 740 22.66 -15.04 23.40
CA ALA A 740 22.17 -16.36 23.79
C ALA A 740 22.98 -17.01 24.93
N ALA A 741 24.25 -16.63 25.14
CA ALA A 741 25.07 -17.17 26.22
C ALA A 741 24.69 -16.55 27.58
N ARG A 742 24.25 -15.29 27.58
CA ARG A 742 23.81 -14.57 28.79
C ARG A 742 22.30 -14.58 29.00
N GLY A 743 21.52 -14.87 27.97
CA GLY A 743 20.05 -14.76 28.01
C GLY A 743 19.57 -13.30 28.17
N LEU A 744 20.36 -12.34 27.68
CA LEU A 744 20.10 -10.90 27.80
C LEU A 744 20.16 -10.24 26.43
N TRP A 745 19.47 -9.10 26.30
CA TRP A 745 19.69 -8.20 25.19
C TRP A 745 20.88 -7.31 25.48
N TYR A 746 21.63 -6.92 24.46
CA TYR A 746 22.65 -5.89 24.61
C TYR A 746 22.62 -4.90 23.45
N CYS A 747 23.16 -3.72 23.70
CA CYS A 747 23.32 -2.69 22.69
C CYS A 747 24.70 -2.06 22.81
N ASP A 748 25.39 -1.94 21.67
CA ASP A 748 26.72 -1.33 21.59
C ASP A 748 26.59 0.15 21.21
N LEU A 749 27.16 1.00 22.05
CA LEU A 749 27.25 2.45 21.87
C LEU A 749 28.72 2.82 21.60
N GLN A 750 28.95 3.70 20.63
CA GLN A 750 30.28 4.26 20.35
C GLN A 750 30.19 5.78 20.48
N LEU A 751 30.82 6.32 21.53
CA LEU A 751 30.73 7.71 21.95
C LEU A 751 32.04 8.46 21.67
N ASP A 752 31.95 9.60 21.01
CA ASP A 752 33.07 10.53 20.80
C ASP A 752 33.00 11.68 21.83
N ALA A 753 33.58 11.45 23.01
CA ALA A 753 33.68 12.45 24.08
C ALA A 753 34.93 13.36 23.97
N GLY A 754 35.63 13.33 22.82
CA GLY A 754 36.87 14.08 22.60
C GLY A 754 38.09 13.47 23.30
N THR A 755 39.02 14.33 23.71
CA THR A 755 40.35 13.93 24.23
C THR A 755 40.46 14.06 25.76
N ALA A 756 39.34 14.00 26.49
CA ALA A 756 39.38 13.91 27.95
C ALA A 756 39.91 12.53 28.37
N TYR A 757 40.62 12.47 29.50
CA TYR A 757 41.08 11.19 30.05
C TYR A 757 39.99 10.56 30.92
N GLN A 758 39.61 9.32 30.59
CA GLN A 758 38.58 8.54 31.28
C GLN A 758 37.32 9.32 31.69
N PRO A 759 36.66 10.07 30.77
CA PRO A 759 35.51 10.86 31.13
C PRO A 759 34.33 9.98 31.58
N PHE A 760 33.51 10.51 32.47
CA PHE A 760 32.26 9.88 32.89
C PHE A 760 31.14 10.29 31.95
N VAL A 761 30.27 9.33 31.60
CA VAL A 761 29.01 9.57 30.93
C VAL A 761 27.85 9.14 31.82
N ASP A 762 26.86 10.01 31.96
CA ASP A 762 25.55 9.76 32.56
C ASP A 762 24.54 9.61 31.40
N LEU A 763 24.20 8.36 31.09
CA LEU A 763 23.32 8.02 29.98
C LEU A 763 21.85 8.26 30.35
N ALA A 764 21.12 8.91 29.46
CA ALA A 764 19.67 8.96 29.50
C ALA A 764 19.12 7.99 28.44
N LEU A 765 18.62 6.84 28.88
CA LEU A 765 18.18 5.75 28.00
C LEU A 765 16.66 5.64 27.95
N VAL A 766 16.13 5.32 26.77
CA VAL A 766 14.71 5.01 26.52
C VAL A 766 14.61 3.79 25.63
N ARG A 767 13.49 3.09 25.63
CA ARG A 767 13.11 2.27 24.48
C ARG A 767 12.46 3.18 23.45
N TYR A 768 12.88 3.05 22.20
CA TYR A 768 12.53 3.95 21.11
C TYR A 768 11.88 3.15 19.96
N GLN A 769 10.68 3.55 19.59
CA GLN A 769 9.92 3.00 18.47
C GLN A 769 9.77 4.09 17.39
N PRO A 770 10.56 4.01 16.31
CA PRO A 770 10.45 4.96 15.19
C PRO A 770 9.08 4.95 14.52
N HIS A 771 8.36 3.82 14.57
CA HIS A 771 7.07 3.62 13.92
C HIS A 771 5.90 3.67 14.91
N SER A 772 5.90 4.67 15.80
CA SER A 772 4.76 4.96 16.69
C SER A 772 3.89 6.10 16.16
N ILE A 773 2.67 6.20 16.68
CA ILE A 773 1.85 7.39 16.52
C ILE A 773 2.54 8.64 17.13
N PRO A 774 2.24 9.86 16.65
CA PRO A 774 2.89 11.09 17.10
C PRO A 774 2.80 11.25 18.62
N GLY A 775 3.94 11.54 19.25
CA GLY A 775 4.05 11.70 20.70
C GLY A 775 4.26 10.40 21.48
N TYR A 776 4.18 9.21 20.87
CA TYR A 776 4.31 7.91 21.57
C TYR A 776 5.59 7.13 21.21
N HIS A 777 6.58 7.78 20.60
CA HIS A 777 7.79 7.12 20.09
C HIS A 777 8.76 6.62 21.17
N ALA A 778 8.71 7.14 22.40
CA ALA A 778 9.71 6.81 23.44
C ALA A 778 9.06 6.52 24.78
N SER A 779 9.68 5.61 25.54
CA SER A 779 9.36 5.30 26.94
C SER A 779 9.69 6.48 27.88
N SER A 780 9.44 6.31 29.18
CA SER A 780 10.08 7.18 30.18
C SER A 780 11.60 6.94 30.20
N VAL A 781 12.34 7.97 30.59
CA VAL A 781 13.81 7.94 30.63
C VAL A 781 14.30 7.18 31.85
N VAL A 782 15.34 6.36 31.64
CA VAL A 782 16.07 5.61 32.67
C VAL A 782 17.53 6.07 32.66
N GLN A 783 18.07 6.38 33.85
CA GLN A 783 19.47 6.76 34.03
C GLN A 783 20.17 5.70 34.89
N PRO A 784 21.04 4.86 34.32
CA PRO A 784 21.72 3.78 35.04
C PRO A 784 22.89 4.28 35.91
N GLY A 785 23.22 5.57 35.87
CA GLY A 785 24.32 6.19 36.59
C GLY A 785 25.56 6.41 35.73
N PHE A 786 26.65 6.87 36.37
CA PHE A 786 27.88 7.24 35.70
C PHE A 786 28.71 6.02 35.27
N THR A 787 29.14 6.01 34.01
CA THR A 787 30.07 5.00 33.46
C THR A 787 31.31 5.69 32.89
N GLN A 788 32.51 5.12 33.06
CA GLN A 788 33.74 5.67 32.48
C GLN A 788 33.95 5.19 31.05
N LEU A 789 34.36 6.11 30.18
CA LEU A 789 34.80 5.80 28.82
C LEU A 789 36.30 5.55 28.79
N VAL A 790 36.72 4.44 28.20
CA VAL A 790 38.15 4.16 28.02
C VAL A 790 38.72 5.10 26.94
N PRO A 791 39.89 5.72 27.14
CA PRO A 791 40.49 6.60 26.15
C PRO A 791 41.25 5.82 25.06
N ASP A 792 41.35 6.44 23.89
CA ASP A 792 42.20 5.96 22.79
C ASP A 792 43.66 5.81 23.22
N ARG A 793 44.31 4.76 22.71
CA ARG A 793 45.75 4.52 22.91
C ARG A 793 46.36 3.96 21.64
N THR A 794 47.45 4.56 21.18
CA THR A 794 48.22 4.09 20.02
C THR A 794 49.60 3.68 20.49
N ALA A 795 49.89 2.38 20.47
CA ALA A 795 51.23 1.85 20.71
C ALA A 795 51.91 1.58 19.37
N ALA A 796 53.21 1.85 19.28
CA ALA A 796 54.00 1.53 18.10
C ALA A 796 55.33 0.87 18.50
N MET A 797 55.80 -0.01 17.62
CA MET A 797 57.09 -0.69 17.75
C MET A 797 57.80 -0.71 16.39
N THR A 798 59.07 -0.31 16.37
CA THR A 798 59.95 -0.40 15.20
C THR A 798 61.26 -1.09 15.58
N PRO A 799 61.62 -2.23 14.96
CA PRO A 799 62.95 -2.82 15.12
C PRO A 799 64.03 -1.89 14.57
N LEU A 800 65.10 -1.63 15.32
CA LEU A 800 66.18 -0.76 14.84
C LEU A 800 67.20 -1.58 14.02
N LEU A 801 67.46 -1.19 12.77
CA LEU A 801 68.40 -1.91 11.91
C LEU A 801 69.83 -1.72 12.41
N GLY A 802 70.54 -2.83 12.59
CA GLY A 802 71.94 -2.84 13.02
C GLY A 802 72.15 -2.77 14.53
N SER A 803 71.08 -2.79 15.34
CA SER A 803 71.14 -2.92 16.80
C SER A 803 70.14 -3.97 17.30
N ALA A 804 70.44 -4.61 18.44
CA ALA A 804 69.52 -5.52 19.13
C ALA A 804 68.56 -4.71 20.01
N SER A 805 67.78 -3.81 19.40
CA SER A 805 66.92 -2.85 20.10
C SER A 805 65.65 -2.52 19.30
N LEU A 806 64.58 -2.17 20.02
CA LEU A 806 63.29 -1.72 19.48
C LEU A 806 63.06 -0.26 19.89
N ALA A 807 62.62 0.58 18.96
CA ALA A 807 61.98 1.84 19.31
C ALA A 807 60.52 1.55 19.67
N VAL A 808 60.12 1.89 20.89
CA VAL A 808 58.79 1.62 21.43
C VAL A 808 58.16 2.93 21.89
N SER A 809 56.89 3.12 21.55
CA SER A 809 56.14 4.29 21.98
C SER A 809 54.68 3.99 22.28
N LEU A 810 54.10 4.84 23.12
CA LEU A 810 52.67 4.90 23.44
C LEU A 810 52.19 6.34 23.29
N ARG A 811 51.04 6.56 22.67
CA ARG A 811 50.46 7.88 22.42
C ARG A 811 48.97 7.90 22.77
N GLY A 812 48.49 8.98 23.38
CA GLY A 812 47.05 9.21 23.53
C GLY A 812 46.69 10.26 24.60
N PRO A 813 45.38 10.50 24.81
CA PRO A 813 44.90 11.44 25.81
C PRO A 813 45.24 11.02 27.23
N SER A 814 45.68 11.97 28.05
CA SER A 814 46.19 11.71 29.40
C SER A 814 45.76 12.78 30.40
N GLY A 815 46.14 12.57 31.64
CA GLY A 815 45.96 13.52 32.73
C GLY A 815 46.91 13.19 33.87
N TYR A 816 46.97 14.10 34.84
CA TYR A 816 47.72 13.93 36.07
C TYR A 816 46.81 14.10 37.30
N ASN A 817 47.16 13.43 38.39
CA ASN A 817 46.39 13.49 39.64
C ASN A 817 47.13 14.34 40.69
N ALA A 818 46.66 14.30 41.94
CA ALA A 818 47.26 15.04 43.06
C ALA A 818 48.76 14.73 43.28
N LEU A 819 49.21 13.52 42.93
CA LEU A 819 50.59 13.10 43.07
C LEU A 819 51.51 13.89 42.15
N GLY A 820 51.12 14.07 40.88
CA GLY A 820 51.84 14.93 39.95
C GLY A 820 51.82 16.41 40.37
N THR A 821 50.63 16.96 40.63
CA THR A 821 50.46 18.41 40.87
C THR A 821 51.08 18.89 42.18
N THR A 822 50.96 18.12 43.25
CA THR A 822 51.47 18.51 44.58
C THR A 822 52.97 18.28 44.67
N TYR A 823 53.47 17.22 44.03
CA TYR A 823 54.87 16.83 44.17
C TYR A 823 55.80 17.56 43.22
N LEU A 824 55.33 17.89 42.01
CA LEU A 824 56.07 18.53 40.92
C LEU A 824 55.43 19.84 40.42
N PHE A 825 54.76 20.57 41.31
CA PHE A 825 54.09 21.84 41.00
C PHE A 825 54.94 22.79 40.12
N GLY A 826 54.32 23.38 39.09
CA GLY A 826 54.98 24.30 38.16
C GLY A 826 55.79 23.63 37.04
N SER A 827 55.84 22.30 37.00
CA SER A 827 56.43 21.55 35.89
C SER A 827 55.50 21.51 34.66
N SER A 828 56.04 21.12 33.50
CA SER A 828 55.22 20.92 32.29
C SER A 828 54.24 19.76 32.45
N ASP A 829 53.14 19.78 31.68
CA ASP A 829 52.11 18.74 31.67
C ASP A 829 52.69 17.33 31.45
N ALA A 830 53.71 17.20 30.60
CA ALA A 830 54.41 15.93 30.38
C ALA A 830 55.10 15.42 31.66
N VAL A 831 55.79 16.30 32.40
CA VAL A 831 56.48 15.94 33.66
C VAL A 831 55.47 15.58 34.75
N LEU A 832 54.38 16.34 34.87
CA LEU A 832 53.29 16.03 35.80
C LEU A 832 52.62 14.68 35.47
N THR A 833 52.46 14.39 34.18
CA THR A 833 51.92 13.12 33.68
C THR A 833 52.88 11.96 33.97
N ASP A 834 54.18 12.12 33.71
CA ASP A 834 55.21 11.10 33.99
C ASP A 834 55.35 10.79 35.49
N ALA A 835 54.94 11.71 36.36
CA ALA A 835 54.87 11.49 37.80
C ALA A 835 53.54 10.87 38.25
N SER A 836 52.46 11.02 37.49
CA SER A 836 51.15 10.43 37.81
C SER A 836 50.92 9.09 37.11
N ARG A 837 51.82 8.71 36.18
CA ARG A 837 51.75 7.49 35.39
C ARG A 837 53.11 6.88 35.18
N GLU A 838 53.10 5.57 35.00
CA GLU A 838 54.29 4.81 34.64
C GLU A 838 54.00 3.96 33.42
N VAL A 839 54.72 4.22 32.34
CA VAL A 839 54.66 3.39 31.13
C VAL A 839 55.93 2.59 31.05
N VAL A 840 55.80 1.28 30.89
CA VAL A 840 56.92 0.35 30.84
C VAL A 840 56.78 -0.61 29.67
N ALA A 841 57.91 -1.05 29.14
CA ALA A 841 57.98 -2.08 28.13
C ALA A 841 58.94 -3.19 28.57
N GLN A 842 58.54 -4.44 28.36
CA GLN A 842 59.33 -5.60 28.73
C GLN A 842 59.19 -6.69 27.67
N VAL A 843 60.31 -7.26 27.25
CA VAL A 843 60.30 -8.46 26.42
C VAL A 843 59.95 -9.65 27.31
N GLN A 844 59.05 -10.51 26.86
CA GLN A 844 58.66 -11.75 27.52
C GLN A 844 58.92 -12.92 26.60
N THR A 845 59.14 -14.09 27.18
CA THR A 845 59.30 -15.35 26.44
C THR A 845 58.42 -16.44 27.02
N ARG A 846 58.00 -17.37 26.17
CA ARG A 846 57.36 -18.62 26.57
C ARG A 846 57.86 -19.78 25.69
N PRO A 847 57.75 -21.03 26.13
CA PRO A 847 57.95 -22.18 25.24
C PRO A 847 56.98 -22.15 24.05
N THR A 848 57.43 -22.54 22.86
CA THR A 848 56.55 -22.63 21.68
C THR A 848 55.41 -23.62 21.95
N GLY A 849 54.16 -23.18 21.77
CA GLY A 849 52.96 -23.97 22.08
C GLY A 849 52.52 -23.97 23.55
N GLY A 850 53.15 -23.16 24.41
CA GLY A 850 52.68 -22.89 25.78
C GLY A 850 51.40 -22.05 25.82
N ASP A 851 50.77 -21.98 26.99
CA ASP A 851 49.56 -21.19 27.21
C ASP A 851 49.88 -19.69 27.45
N ASP A 852 48.85 -18.89 27.77
CA ASP A 852 49.02 -17.45 28.03
C ASP A 852 49.55 -17.13 29.44
N LEU A 853 49.60 -18.11 30.34
CA LEU A 853 50.17 -17.97 31.69
C LEU A 853 51.68 -18.31 31.71
N ASP A 854 52.16 -19.03 30.70
CA ASP A 854 53.57 -19.42 30.54
C ASP A 854 54.53 -18.26 30.19
N TRP A 855 54.01 -17.05 29.91
CA TRP A 855 54.83 -15.89 29.59
C TRP A 855 55.65 -15.40 30.79
N GLN A 856 56.97 -15.39 30.65
CA GLN A 856 57.90 -14.92 31.67
C GLN A 856 58.74 -13.73 31.17
N PRO A 857 59.14 -12.80 32.06
CA PRO A 857 60.08 -11.73 31.73
C PRO A 857 61.38 -12.24 31.10
N LEU A 858 61.79 -11.63 29.99
CA LEU A 858 63.07 -11.82 29.31
C LEU A 858 63.77 -10.45 29.25
N GLY A 859 64.70 -10.19 30.16
CA GLY A 859 65.38 -8.90 30.29
C GLY A 859 64.73 -7.93 31.29
N ALA A 860 65.28 -6.72 31.38
CA ALA A 860 64.82 -5.70 32.32
C ALA A 860 63.56 -4.99 31.82
N GLU A 861 62.70 -4.58 32.76
CA GLU A 861 61.60 -3.64 32.49
C GLU A 861 62.20 -2.27 32.14
N VAL A 862 61.83 -1.70 30.98
CA VAL A 862 62.30 -0.39 30.52
C VAL A 862 61.17 0.62 30.65
N ARG A 863 61.41 1.71 31.40
CA ARG A 863 60.45 2.81 31.54
C ARG A 863 60.48 3.71 30.29
N LEU A 864 59.30 4.03 29.78
CA LEU A 864 59.09 5.03 28.74
C LEU A 864 58.78 6.37 29.40
N HIS A 865 59.37 7.45 28.91
CA HIS A 865 59.21 8.78 29.50
C HIS A 865 58.23 9.63 28.71
N ALA A 866 57.35 10.34 29.42
CA ALA A 866 56.37 11.23 28.83
C ALA A 866 57.02 12.46 28.17
N SER A 867 56.48 12.84 27.02
CA SER A 867 56.81 14.04 26.26
C SER A 867 55.55 14.59 25.57
N GLY A 868 55.58 15.87 25.20
CA GLY A 868 54.47 16.55 24.55
C GLY A 868 54.05 17.84 25.25
N ASP A 869 53.33 18.67 24.50
CA ASP A 869 52.93 20.02 24.93
C ASP A 869 51.46 20.11 25.37
N THR A 870 50.69 19.01 25.26
CA THR A 870 49.27 18.98 25.59
C THR A 870 48.84 17.63 26.16
N LEU A 871 47.97 17.67 27.18
CA LEU A 871 47.36 16.47 27.76
C LEU A 871 46.41 15.73 26.79
N ALA A 872 45.97 16.37 25.72
CA ALA A 872 45.17 15.73 24.68
C ALA A 872 45.96 14.70 23.87
N ASP A 873 47.29 14.79 23.88
CA ASP A 873 48.18 13.96 23.08
C ASP A 873 49.56 13.79 23.73
N ILE A 874 49.63 13.03 24.83
CA ILE A 874 50.91 12.70 25.47
C ILE A 874 51.55 11.50 24.77
N ARG A 875 52.88 11.54 24.68
CA ARG A 875 53.71 10.51 24.05
C ARG A 875 54.74 9.99 25.04
N TRP A 876 54.75 8.68 25.24
CA TRP A 876 55.81 7.98 25.96
C TRP A 876 56.68 7.25 24.95
N ASN A 877 58.00 7.34 25.08
CA ASN A 877 58.92 6.60 24.22
C ASN A 877 60.16 6.11 24.97
N ALA A 878 60.77 5.04 24.46
CA ALA A 878 62.07 4.52 24.88
C ALA A 878 62.65 3.60 23.79
N THR A 879 63.95 3.35 23.89
CA THR A 879 64.62 2.27 23.15
C THR A 879 64.74 1.06 24.08
N VAL A 880 64.16 -0.07 23.69
CA VAL A 880 64.12 -1.30 24.49
C VAL A 880 65.10 -2.32 23.89
N PRO A 881 66.09 -2.84 24.65
CA PRO A 881 66.99 -3.87 24.15
C PRO A 881 66.23 -5.18 23.94
N THR A 882 66.56 -5.91 22.88
CA THR A 882 66.03 -7.25 22.60
C THR A 882 67.04 -8.31 23.04
N PRO A 883 66.80 -9.04 24.16
CA PRO A 883 67.69 -10.10 24.59
C PRO A 883 67.70 -11.26 23.58
N ASP A 884 68.79 -12.04 23.57
CA ASP A 884 68.91 -13.20 22.69
C ASP A 884 67.79 -14.22 22.95
N ARG A 885 67.14 -14.65 21.86
CA ARG A 885 66.07 -15.65 21.89
C ARG A 885 66.67 -17.07 21.98
N ALA A 886 66.18 -17.87 22.91
CA ALA A 886 66.50 -19.29 22.99
C ALA A 886 65.78 -20.09 21.88
N GLU A 887 66.41 -21.14 21.35
CA GLU A 887 65.76 -22.03 20.39
C GLU A 887 64.52 -22.70 21.02
N GLY A 888 63.40 -22.73 20.28
CA GLY A 888 62.14 -23.33 20.74
C GLY A 888 61.29 -22.48 21.68
N THR A 889 61.59 -21.18 21.83
CA THR A 889 60.74 -20.23 22.56
C THR A 889 60.09 -19.21 21.62
N GLU A 890 58.94 -18.66 22.02
CA GLU A 890 58.31 -17.48 21.42
C GLU A 890 58.67 -16.24 22.24
N THR A 891 58.76 -15.08 21.59
CA THR A 891 59.05 -13.79 22.23
C THR A 891 58.01 -12.75 21.87
N ARG A 892 57.60 -11.95 22.85
CA ARG A 892 56.73 -10.78 22.65
C ARG A 892 57.27 -9.58 23.41
N LEU A 893 57.02 -8.38 22.91
CA LEU A 893 57.17 -7.15 23.67
C LEU A 893 55.81 -6.81 24.29
N VAL A 894 55.75 -6.64 25.60
CA VAL A 894 54.57 -6.12 26.31
C VAL A 894 54.81 -4.68 26.73
N VAL A 895 53.85 -3.80 26.45
CA VAL A 895 53.83 -2.40 26.88
C VAL A 895 52.67 -2.22 27.85
N CYS A 896 52.95 -1.75 29.07
CA CYS A 896 51.96 -1.50 30.12
C CYS A 896 51.96 -0.03 30.53
N GLU A 897 50.77 0.56 30.69
CA GLU A 897 50.56 1.86 31.33
C GLU A 897 49.88 1.63 32.68
N PHE A 898 50.49 2.20 33.72
CA PHE A 898 49.98 2.20 35.08
C PHE A 898 49.64 3.62 35.51
N GLU A 899 48.48 3.78 36.15
CA GLU A 899 48.20 4.94 36.99
C GLU A 899 48.95 4.81 38.31
N LEU A 900 49.54 5.91 38.78
CA LEU A 900 50.24 5.97 40.06
C LEU A 900 49.40 6.71 41.09
N PHE A 901 49.24 6.10 42.27
CA PHE A 901 48.55 6.69 43.41
C PHE A 901 49.48 6.76 44.61
N GLU A 902 49.35 7.80 45.43
CA GLU A 902 50.07 7.86 46.70
C GLU A 902 49.63 6.69 47.60
N THR A 903 50.60 6.01 48.21
CA THR A 903 50.36 4.87 49.10
C THR A 903 51.22 4.97 50.35
N ASP A 904 50.96 4.14 51.34
CA ASP A 904 51.89 3.97 52.45
C ASP A 904 53.17 3.27 51.98
N THR A 905 54.30 3.58 52.60
CA THR A 905 55.61 2.98 52.28
C THR A 905 55.62 1.44 52.29
N SER A 906 54.75 0.82 53.10
CA SER A 906 54.62 -0.65 53.18
C SER A 906 53.88 -1.30 52.00
N GLN A 907 53.15 -0.51 51.21
CA GLN A 907 52.37 -0.95 50.04
C GLN A 907 52.92 -0.34 48.74
N ALA A 908 54.08 0.32 48.80
CA ALA A 908 54.68 1.00 47.67
C ALA A 908 55.24 -0.02 46.66
N GLU A 909 54.69 -0.01 45.45
CA GLU A 909 55.17 -0.82 44.33
C GLU A 909 56.23 -0.07 43.51
N THR A 910 56.20 1.26 43.55
CA THR A 910 57.17 2.14 42.89
C THR A 910 57.40 3.41 43.70
N TRP A 911 58.36 4.23 43.26
CA TRP A 911 58.74 5.47 43.93
C TRP A 911 58.90 6.60 42.92
N ILE A 912 58.28 7.74 43.22
CA ILE A 912 58.43 8.94 42.41
C ILE A 912 59.50 9.80 43.06
N THR A 913 60.52 10.16 42.28
CA THR A 913 61.63 10.99 42.74
C THR A 913 61.45 12.41 42.25
N ARG A 914 61.64 13.39 43.13
CA ARG A 914 61.57 14.80 42.74
C ARG A 914 62.84 15.22 41.98
N PRO A 915 62.74 16.08 40.94
CA PRO A 915 63.89 16.71 40.31
C PRO A 915 64.73 17.50 41.32
N ALA A 916 66.05 17.53 41.12
CA ALA A 916 66.95 18.29 41.97
C ALA A 916 66.58 19.79 41.96
N GLY A 917 66.24 20.36 43.13
CA GLY A 917 65.91 21.78 43.30
C GLY A 917 64.45 22.15 43.60
N GLY A 918 63.51 21.18 43.70
CA GLY A 918 62.11 21.45 44.04
C GLY A 918 61.81 21.58 45.56
N PHE A 919 60.79 22.36 45.93
CA PHE A 919 60.41 22.66 47.33
C PHE A 919 59.47 21.60 47.97
N GLY A 920 59.79 21.09 49.17
CA GLY A 920 58.95 20.19 49.99
C GLY A 920 59.73 19.14 50.80
N GLU A 921 59.05 18.36 51.66
CA GLU A 921 59.67 17.61 52.76
C GLU A 921 60.39 16.29 52.40
N SER A 922 60.05 15.60 51.30
CA SER A 922 60.68 14.31 50.94
C SER A 922 61.17 14.22 49.49
N LEU A 923 62.40 13.70 49.30
CA LEU A 923 63.06 13.49 47.99
C LEU A 923 62.42 12.38 47.14
N ARG A 924 61.69 11.47 47.78
CA ARG A 924 60.89 10.42 47.13
C ARG A 924 59.51 10.31 47.78
N LYS A 925 58.52 9.86 46.99
CA LYS A 925 57.17 9.51 47.45
C LYS A 925 56.81 8.07 47.05
N PRO A 926 56.28 7.25 47.98
CA PRO A 926 55.79 5.91 47.68
C PRO A 926 54.54 5.94 46.80
N ALA A 927 54.46 5.08 45.79
CA ALA A 927 53.31 4.98 44.91
C ALA A 927 52.93 3.52 44.60
N GLY A 928 51.63 3.26 44.47
CA GLY A 928 51.09 1.98 43.99
C GLY A 928 50.74 2.06 42.50
N ARG A 929 50.77 0.93 41.79
CA ARG A 929 50.43 0.86 40.36
C ARG A 929 49.01 0.33 40.15
N ARG A 930 48.25 0.92 39.23
CA ARG A 930 46.99 0.37 38.70
C ARG A 930 47.08 0.27 37.17
N LEU A 931 47.01 -0.94 36.63
CA LEU A 931 47.09 -1.16 35.18
C LEU A 931 45.86 -0.56 34.46
N VAL A 932 46.07 0.26 33.44
CA VAL A 932 45.00 0.91 32.65
C VAL A 932 45.10 0.68 31.14
N PHE A 933 46.27 0.25 30.67
CA PHE A 933 46.47 -0.18 29.30
C PHE A 933 47.58 -1.22 29.24
N ALA A 934 47.38 -2.24 28.42
CA ALA A 934 48.40 -3.20 28.04
C ALA A 934 48.27 -3.50 26.55
N SER A 935 49.39 -3.60 25.85
CA SER A 935 49.46 -4.04 24.45
C SER A 935 50.68 -4.93 24.27
N GLU A 936 50.59 -5.85 23.33
CA GLU A 936 51.66 -6.79 23.00
C GLU A 936 52.05 -6.70 21.52
N PHE A 937 53.31 -6.98 21.21
CA PHE A 937 53.84 -7.10 19.85
C PHE A 937 54.62 -8.41 19.74
N ALA A 938 54.35 -9.21 18.72
CA ALA A 938 55.18 -10.37 18.42
C ALA A 938 56.56 -9.93 17.92
N LEU A 939 57.62 -10.63 18.37
CA LEU A 939 59.03 -10.34 18.02
C LEU A 939 59.65 -11.44 17.17
#